data_AF-A0A370TY72-F1
#
_entry.id   AF-A0A370TY72-F1
#
_cell.length_a   1.000
_cell.length_b   1.000
_cell.length_c   1.000
_cell.angle_alpha   90.00
_cell.angle_beta   90.00
_cell.angle_gamma   90.00
#
_symmetry.space_group_name_H-M   'P 1'
#
loop_
_entity.id
_entity.type
_entity.pdbx_description
1 polymer ?
#
loop_
_entity_poly.entity_id
_entity_poly.type
_entity_poly.pdbx_seq_one_letter_code
_entity_poly.pdbx_strand_id
1 'polypeptide(L)'
;MASSARTSTEDRPGAQDQGPTVSNPHSLSKTVHARRAEYTRPQKIKIKIGSWNVAACPNTELDLAGWFVQGKGVDERLSGAGVSSHGSEDEEVESAGAQEAGRTKEEGTIPKDDKGVIPGGDEIGLYVLGLQEVVDLSSAREYVGRVYTDTGPMAKWRKALSDALPAGYVLITEEQLSGLLLLVFASPTVAPTVSSVSTVSVGTGIMGYLGNKGAVTTRILLGETTRMVFVNSHLASGSDPAHLDRRCWDVAQILQRTRFDPINFAGVLEDTQDGIGDEDFAFWFGDLNFRLDGLPGDDIRRLLMLHTKGEYGVGEDSRNKIDDELGEGRDPIVIRSVESDDESEEDSDPPTSGSFDPGDDSSSNTLPDPDDFVQDPSQDPASLQATLDSLLPHDQLRHMQKKKKAFHDGWREGPITFLPTYKYDVGSMGIFDSSEKKRAPSWCDRILYRTRKDKLEYEGKAQEDALARIKDEEMKARGIDQASEDEDVLFDYNPDEDGLEEPATNNEYDEYNEEEADHPDDVLTKEGYVDRVHLYAYTSHQRVLSSDHKPLDAAFTVEYDAVVPELKARIHQEVARELDRAENEGRPGITVVVDRSHEADNNSQPDAPGSRPPSVSIPDCIDFGKVAYLQRKTRSLTIANTSQVPATFFFADKPSITGEEDSIAPSWLSVYFVNPEMDAGTPTLEQAKKEVTLEPGDAINVSLDVFVDDISLVRSLNAGEMHLDDVLILRVTDGRDHFIPVRGTWLQSCFGRSVDELIRIPQGGVRALPPPRRGSSGAPVNNQQEVYWSAPRELFKLTEAVEALVERVVADSNMIESSQVPKDAAGWPFDCASWTFNDSKAREVQKGSVLDALDADKNINDSFPVETPALQKLEIISEVLIGFLNSLTDGIVPAPLWDKLEADMVSRGANPLTDTEEIKTWVLDVLSTSPNHNISFVFLTSMLSRVAGELAPVPKVSWRNSKAGSVRSSMETVRRSLSWKGKAPLPPPADPNVLRREAVERAYADVFRDVVYRGPVGLKDKERKAMGERRREVLEPFVGDVRTSP
;
A
#
# COMPACT_ATOMS: atom_id res chain seq x y z
N MET A 1 -17.31 36.47 21.91
CA MET A 1 -15.93 36.37 22.44
C MET A 1 -15.22 35.25 21.69
N ALA A 2 -14.01 35.54 21.20
CA ALA A 2 -13.00 34.67 20.52
C ALA A 2 -13.47 33.98 19.22
N SER A 3 -13.13 34.44 18.01
CA SER A 3 -11.83 34.61 17.31
C SER A 3 -11.14 33.30 16.91
N SER A 4 -11.23 32.95 15.62
CA SER A 4 -10.07 32.56 14.81
C SER A 4 -10.38 32.73 13.33
N ALA A 5 -9.69 33.69 12.73
CA ALA A 5 -9.71 34.02 11.32
C ALA A 5 -8.89 32.98 10.53
N ARG A 6 -9.46 32.49 9.42
CA ARG A 6 -8.70 31.83 8.35
C ARG A 6 -8.39 32.87 7.29
N THR A 7 -7.12 33.23 7.17
CA THR A 7 -6.56 34.02 6.09
C THR A 7 -6.49 33.19 4.82
N SER A 8 -7.14 33.68 3.77
CA SER A 8 -6.98 33.31 2.37
C SER A 8 -5.69 33.94 1.83
N THR A 9 -4.81 33.13 1.26
CA THR A 9 -3.73 33.59 0.38
C THR A 9 -3.90 32.94 -0.96
N GLU A 10 -3.97 33.79 -1.98
CA GLU A 10 -3.96 33.50 -3.41
C GLU A 10 -2.72 32.68 -3.77
N ASP A 11 -2.89 31.64 -4.60
CA ASP A 11 -1.79 31.03 -5.34
C ASP A 11 -2.17 30.93 -6.82
N ARG A 12 -1.33 31.56 -7.65
CA ARG A 12 -1.36 31.53 -9.12
C ARG A 12 -0.92 30.14 -9.62
N PRO A 13 -1.34 29.72 -10.84
CA PRO A 13 -0.91 28.43 -11.39
C PRO A 13 0.55 28.50 -11.83
N GLY A 14 1.45 27.98 -10.99
CA GLY A 14 2.83 27.68 -11.36
C GLY A 14 2.90 26.34 -12.09
N ALA A 15 3.56 26.33 -13.25
CA ALA A 15 3.91 25.12 -13.99
C ALA A 15 4.63 24.12 -13.07
N GLN A 16 4.03 22.95 -12.88
CA GLN A 16 4.65 21.86 -12.11
C GLN A 16 5.69 21.16 -12.99
N ASP A 17 6.93 21.36 -12.60
CA ASP A 17 8.09 20.57 -12.97
C ASP A 17 7.86 19.11 -12.51
N GLN A 18 7.94 18.16 -13.44
CA GLN A 18 7.74 16.73 -13.17
C GLN A 18 8.95 16.16 -12.42
N GLY A 19 8.90 16.21 -11.09
CA GLY A 19 9.72 15.35 -10.23
C GLY A 19 9.25 13.89 -10.31
N PRO A 20 10.13 12.90 -10.05
CA PRO A 20 9.81 11.49 -10.22
C PRO A 20 8.70 11.11 -9.24
N THR A 21 7.59 10.68 -9.80
CA THR A 21 6.42 10.17 -9.08
C THR A 21 6.86 9.01 -8.19
N VAL A 22 6.75 9.21 -6.87
CA VAL A 22 6.83 8.13 -5.89
C VAL A 22 5.74 7.12 -6.26
N SER A 23 6.16 5.91 -6.63
CA SER A 23 5.31 4.85 -7.15
C SER A 23 4.30 4.39 -6.10
N ASN A 24 3.05 4.85 -6.22
CA ASN A 24 1.94 4.08 -5.67
C ASN A 24 1.86 2.79 -6.50
N PRO A 25 1.86 1.59 -5.88
CA PRO A 25 1.71 0.36 -6.62
C PRO A 25 0.38 0.40 -7.35
N HIS A 26 0.43 0.48 -8.68
CA HIS A 26 -0.76 0.43 -9.51
C HIS A 26 -1.45 -0.91 -9.24
N SER A 27 -2.61 -0.89 -8.59
CA SER A 27 -3.44 -2.10 -8.45
C SER A 27 -3.62 -2.70 -9.85
N LEU A 28 -3.37 -4.01 -9.98
CA LEU A 28 -3.56 -4.78 -11.21
C LEU A 28 -4.87 -4.43 -11.92
N SER A 29 -5.95 -4.27 -11.15
CA SER A 29 -7.26 -3.86 -11.63
C SER A 29 -7.25 -2.50 -12.34
N LYS A 30 -6.54 -1.50 -11.82
CA LYS A 30 -6.45 -0.16 -12.39
C LYS A 30 -5.65 -0.15 -13.70
N THR A 31 -4.58 -0.93 -13.78
CA THR A 31 -3.77 -1.02 -15.00
C THR A 31 -4.50 -1.79 -16.10
N VAL A 32 -5.22 -2.86 -15.76
CA VAL A 32 -6.12 -3.55 -16.70
C VAL A 32 -7.25 -2.63 -17.15
N HIS A 33 -7.83 -1.85 -16.25
CA HIS A 33 -8.85 -0.86 -16.62
C HIS A 33 -8.30 0.23 -17.56
N ALA A 34 -7.05 0.68 -17.38
CA ALA A 34 -6.43 1.64 -18.28
C ALA A 34 -6.30 1.12 -19.73
N ARG A 35 -6.10 -0.20 -19.91
CA ARG A 35 -6.01 -0.86 -21.23
C ARG A 35 -7.36 -1.35 -21.77
N ARG A 36 -8.48 -0.82 -21.27
CA ARG A 36 -9.83 -1.28 -21.63
C ARG A 36 -10.20 -1.21 -23.11
N ALA A 37 -9.71 -0.19 -23.83
CA ALA A 37 -9.96 -0.06 -25.26
C ALA A 37 -9.47 -1.27 -26.07
N GLU A 38 -8.52 -2.06 -25.55
CA GLU A 38 -8.02 -3.25 -26.21
C GLU A 38 -8.99 -4.45 -26.13
N TYR A 39 -9.87 -4.46 -25.12
CA TYR A 39 -10.79 -5.56 -24.85
C TYR A 39 -12.28 -5.20 -24.92
N THR A 40 -12.65 -3.98 -25.27
CA THR A 40 -14.05 -3.61 -25.60
C THR A 40 -14.31 -3.65 -27.10
N ARG A 41 -15.54 -3.94 -27.50
CA ARG A 41 -15.99 -3.91 -28.90
C ARG A 41 -17.39 -3.31 -29.00
N PRO A 42 -17.71 -2.55 -30.07
CA PRO A 42 -19.03 -1.97 -30.24
C PRO A 42 -20.07 -3.07 -30.47
N GLN A 43 -21.21 -2.90 -29.81
CA GLN A 43 -22.39 -3.76 -29.86
C GLN A 43 -23.62 -2.88 -30.07
N LYS A 44 -24.67 -3.47 -30.63
CA LYS A 44 -25.94 -2.81 -30.90
C LYS A 44 -27.07 -3.60 -30.29
N ILE A 45 -27.93 -2.95 -29.51
CA ILE A 45 -29.12 -3.56 -28.93
C ILE A 45 -30.36 -2.74 -29.23
N LYS A 46 -31.49 -3.43 -29.38
CA LYS A 46 -32.82 -2.81 -29.39
C LYS A 46 -33.43 -2.91 -28.01
N ILE A 47 -34.00 -1.81 -27.52
CA ILE A 47 -34.66 -1.72 -26.21
C ILE A 47 -36.10 -1.30 -26.46
N LYS A 48 -37.05 -2.03 -25.90
CA LYS A 48 -38.47 -1.73 -26.01
C LYS A 48 -39.02 -1.36 -24.64
N ILE A 49 -39.58 -0.16 -24.53
CA ILE A 49 -40.08 0.41 -23.28
C ILE A 49 -41.58 0.63 -23.40
N GLY A 50 -42.35 -0.03 -22.55
CA GLY A 50 -43.81 0.08 -22.49
C GLY A 50 -44.26 0.74 -21.20
N SER A 51 -45.26 1.61 -21.28
CA SER A 51 -45.93 2.20 -20.12
C SER A 51 -47.44 2.06 -20.21
N TRP A 52 -48.09 1.58 -19.16
CA TRP A 52 -49.55 1.47 -19.14
C TRP A 52 -50.18 1.53 -17.75
N ASN A 53 -51.08 2.49 -17.54
CA ASN A 53 -51.96 2.52 -16.38
C ASN A 53 -53.18 1.60 -16.63
N VAL A 54 -53.28 0.51 -15.86
CA VAL A 54 -54.32 -0.50 -16.04
C VAL A 54 -55.59 -0.24 -15.23
N ALA A 55 -55.60 0.83 -14.42
CA ALA A 55 -56.73 1.28 -13.59
C ALA A 55 -57.41 0.15 -12.78
N ALA A 56 -56.62 -0.83 -12.35
CA ALA A 56 -57.05 -2.06 -11.69
C ALA A 56 -58.18 -2.83 -12.42
N CYS A 57 -58.33 -2.62 -13.73
CA CYS A 57 -59.35 -3.29 -14.52
C CYS A 57 -59.04 -4.80 -14.64
N PRO A 58 -60.05 -5.69 -14.46
CA PRO A 58 -59.83 -7.12 -14.54
C PRO A 58 -59.47 -7.55 -15.98
N ASN A 59 -58.67 -8.61 -16.09
CA ASN A 59 -58.26 -9.25 -17.34
C ASN A 59 -57.46 -8.38 -18.33
N THR A 60 -56.95 -7.23 -17.88
CA THR A 60 -56.07 -6.33 -18.67
C THR A 60 -54.77 -7.02 -19.11
N GLU A 61 -54.30 -8.03 -18.39
CA GLU A 61 -53.09 -8.79 -18.71
C GLU A 61 -53.18 -9.60 -20.01
N LEU A 62 -54.40 -9.89 -20.49
CA LEU A 62 -54.61 -10.66 -21.72
C LEU A 62 -54.15 -9.89 -22.97
N ASP A 63 -54.13 -8.56 -22.88
CA ASP A 63 -53.74 -7.68 -24.00
C ASP A 63 -52.23 -7.52 -24.11
N LEU A 64 -51.50 -7.82 -23.04
CA LEU A 64 -50.06 -7.57 -22.94
C LEU A 64 -49.25 -8.23 -24.06
N ALA A 65 -49.60 -9.47 -24.41
CA ALA A 65 -48.93 -10.21 -25.47
C ALA A 65 -49.11 -9.54 -26.84
N GLY A 66 -50.30 -9.01 -27.10
CA GLY A 66 -50.63 -8.41 -28.40
C GLY A 66 -49.99 -7.03 -28.57
N TRP A 67 -50.17 -6.12 -27.61
CA TRP A 67 -49.67 -4.75 -27.80
C TRP A 67 -48.17 -4.65 -27.57
N PHE A 68 -47.64 -5.18 -26.45
CA PHE A 68 -46.26 -4.91 -26.05
C PHE A 68 -45.26 -5.81 -26.78
N VAL A 69 -45.54 -7.11 -26.89
CA VAL A 69 -44.61 -8.06 -27.54
C VAL A 69 -44.80 -8.08 -29.05
N GLN A 70 -46.05 -8.14 -29.53
CA GLN A 70 -46.38 -8.25 -30.96
C GLN A 70 -46.61 -6.90 -31.66
N GLY A 71 -46.67 -5.77 -30.94
CA GLY A 71 -46.81 -4.44 -31.55
C GLY A 71 -48.18 -4.15 -32.17
N LYS A 72 -49.23 -4.87 -31.75
CA LYS A 72 -50.60 -4.77 -32.30
C LYS A 72 -51.42 -3.68 -31.65
N GLY A 73 -52.45 -3.20 -32.34
CA GLY A 73 -53.40 -2.22 -31.83
C GLY A 73 -52.98 -0.77 -32.00
N VAL A 74 -51.98 -0.51 -32.86
CA VAL A 74 -51.67 0.82 -33.39
C VAL A 74 -52.64 1.11 -34.54
N ASP A 75 -53.26 2.28 -34.55
CA ASP A 75 -54.14 2.70 -35.64
C ASP A 75 -53.37 3.66 -36.56
N GLU A 76 -53.08 3.23 -37.79
CA GLU A 76 -52.30 4.01 -38.77
C GLU A 76 -52.92 5.36 -39.13
N ARG A 77 -54.24 5.56 -38.93
CA ARG A 77 -54.91 6.85 -39.18
C ARG A 77 -54.76 7.81 -38.01
N LEU A 78 -54.55 7.27 -36.81
CA LEU A 78 -54.46 8.02 -35.55
C LEU A 78 -53.03 8.09 -35.00
N SER A 79 -52.09 7.44 -35.66
CA SER A 79 -50.65 7.55 -35.44
C SER A 79 -49.99 8.10 -36.69
N GLY A 80 -49.25 9.21 -36.60
CA GLY A 80 -48.47 9.77 -37.72
C GLY A 80 -47.28 8.91 -38.18
N ALA A 81 -47.34 7.59 -38.00
CA ALA A 81 -46.29 6.64 -38.33
C ALA A 81 -46.26 6.37 -39.84
N GLY A 82 -45.63 7.26 -40.61
CA GLY A 82 -45.22 6.98 -41.99
C GLY A 82 -44.10 5.94 -42.04
N VAL A 83 -44.43 4.65 -42.05
CA VAL A 83 -43.48 3.57 -42.36
C VAL A 83 -43.67 3.18 -43.83
N SER A 84 -42.58 3.22 -44.58
CA SER A 84 -42.46 2.95 -46.02
C SER A 84 -43.46 1.92 -46.57
N SER A 85 -44.19 2.32 -47.61
CA SER A 85 -45.09 1.49 -48.41
C SER A 85 -44.37 0.31 -49.06
N HIS A 86 -44.30 -0.81 -48.35
CA HIS A 86 -44.13 -2.12 -48.99
C HIS A 86 -45.46 -2.84 -48.97
N GLY A 87 -46.06 -2.87 -50.17
CA GLY A 87 -47.44 -3.26 -50.39
C GLY A 87 -47.81 -4.64 -49.86
N SER A 88 -49.04 -4.74 -49.40
CA SER A 88 -49.76 -5.99 -49.38
C SER A 88 -51.26 -5.71 -49.42
N GLU A 89 -51.90 -6.33 -50.40
CA GLU A 89 -53.31 -6.73 -50.46
C GLU A 89 -54.03 -6.63 -49.10
N ASP A 90 -55.04 -5.78 -49.03
CA ASP A 90 -55.95 -5.62 -47.89
C ASP A 90 -56.66 -6.95 -47.57
N GLU A 91 -56.17 -7.69 -46.58
CA GLU A 91 -57.03 -8.55 -45.77
C GLU A 91 -57.62 -7.68 -44.65
N GLU A 92 -58.95 -7.58 -44.61
CA GLU A 92 -59.73 -6.67 -43.78
C GLU A 92 -59.43 -6.85 -42.27
N VAL A 93 -58.50 -6.05 -41.71
CA VAL A 93 -58.35 -5.91 -40.25
C VAL A 93 -59.70 -5.49 -39.66
N GLU A 94 -60.10 -6.12 -38.54
CA GLU A 94 -61.38 -5.88 -37.88
C GLU A 94 -61.63 -4.37 -37.67
N SER A 95 -62.83 -3.89 -38.02
CA SER A 95 -63.15 -2.46 -37.88
C SER A 95 -63.36 -2.04 -36.42
N ALA A 96 -63.13 -0.76 -36.13
CA ALA A 96 -63.31 -0.16 -34.81
C ALA A 96 -64.66 -0.49 -34.14
N GLY A 97 -65.76 -0.29 -34.87
CA GLY A 97 -67.11 -0.55 -34.37
C GLY A 97 -67.41 -2.05 -34.20
N ALA A 98 -66.80 -2.93 -35.01
CA ALA A 98 -66.95 -4.38 -34.86
C ALA A 98 -66.22 -4.90 -33.61
N GLN A 99 -65.03 -4.37 -33.34
CA GLN A 99 -64.23 -4.66 -32.15
C GLN A 99 -64.96 -4.22 -30.86
N GLU A 100 -65.54 -3.02 -30.86
CA GLU A 100 -66.33 -2.52 -29.72
C GLU A 100 -67.61 -3.36 -29.50
N ALA A 101 -68.30 -3.75 -30.58
CA ALA A 101 -69.55 -4.51 -30.51
C ALA A 101 -69.36 -6.00 -30.16
N GLY A 102 -68.22 -6.59 -30.51
CA GLY A 102 -67.88 -7.99 -30.27
C GLY A 102 -67.29 -8.27 -28.87
N ARG A 103 -67.08 -7.24 -28.04
CA ARG A 103 -66.38 -7.34 -26.76
C ARG A 103 -67.14 -8.20 -25.74
N THR A 104 -66.46 -9.23 -25.22
CA THR A 104 -66.84 -9.91 -23.97
C THR A 104 -65.89 -9.51 -22.85
N LYS A 105 -66.33 -9.55 -21.58
CA LYS A 105 -65.46 -9.21 -20.43
C LYS A 105 -64.38 -10.27 -20.12
N GLU A 106 -64.41 -11.40 -20.83
CA GLU A 106 -63.59 -12.59 -20.55
C GLU A 106 -62.44 -12.77 -21.56
N GLU A 107 -62.41 -12.02 -22.66
CA GLU A 107 -61.40 -12.12 -23.72
C GLU A 107 -60.59 -10.81 -23.87
N GLY A 108 -59.40 -10.91 -24.47
CA GLY A 108 -58.56 -9.74 -24.78
C GLY A 108 -59.22 -8.81 -25.80
N THR A 109 -58.80 -7.55 -25.81
CA THR A 109 -59.32 -6.47 -26.63
C THR A 109 -58.50 -6.19 -27.88
N ILE A 110 -57.42 -6.94 -28.15
CA ILE A 110 -56.57 -6.74 -29.33
C ILE A 110 -57.35 -7.04 -30.63
N PRO A 111 -57.22 -6.21 -31.69
CA PRO A 111 -57.87 -6.45 -32.98
C PRO A 111 -57.50 -7.78 -33.62
N LYS A 112 -58.47 -8.44 -34.27
CA LYS A 112 -58.20 -9.64 -35.08
C LYS A 112 -57.50 -9.30 -36.38
N ASP A 113 -56.63 -10.21 -36.82
CA ASP A 113 -55.86 -10.16 -38.08
C ASP A 113 -54.88 -8.97 -38.20
N ASP A 114 -54.57 -8.29 -37.10
CA ASP A 114 -53.51 -7.30 -37.01
C ASP A 114 -52.12 -7.96 -36.95
N LYS A 115 -51.21 -7.52 -37.83
CA LYS A 115 -49.82 -8.03 -37.95
C LYS A 115 -48.83 -7.28 -37.05
N GLY A 116 -49.23 -6.14 -36.48
CA GLY A 116 -48.38 -5.27 -35.66
C GLY A 116 -47.42 -4.43 -36.50
N VAL A 117 -47.26 -3.16 -36.12
CA VAL A 117 -46.47 -2.17 -36.90
C VAL A 117 -45.09 -1.92 -36.27
N ILE A 118 -44.94 -2.19 -34.97
CA ILE A 118 -43.72 -1.92 -34.20
C ILE A 118 -42.85 -3.18 -34.12
N PRO A 119 -41.52 -3.08 -34.26
CA PRO A 119 -40.61 -4.20 -34.05
C PRO A 119 -40.86 -4.91 -32.71
N GLY A 120 -40.91 -6.24 -32.77
CA GLY A 120 -41.23 -7.11 -31.64
C GLY A 120 -40.62 -8.50 -31.83
N GLY A 121 -40.84 -9.39 -30.86
CA GLY A 121 -40.28 -10.75 -30.88
C GLY A 121 -38.77 -10.79 -30.57
N ASP A 122 -38.04 -11.66 -31.28
CA ASP A 122 -36.64 -12.04 -31.00
C ASP A 122 -35.59 -10.94 -31.27
N GLU A 123 -35.98 -9.86 -31.94
CA GLU A 123 -35.05 -8.77 -32.28
C GLU A 123 -34.75 -7.83 -31.11
N ILE A 124 -35.57 -7.86 -30.06
CA ILE A 124 -35.48 -6.94 -28.93
C ILE A 124 -34.51 -7.51 -27.88
N GLY A 125 -33.43 -6.79 -27.61
CA GLY A 125 -32.44 -7.19 -26.60
C GLY A 125 -32.95 -7.02 -25.16
N LEU A 126 -33.71 -5.95 -24.90
CA LEU A 126 -34.28 -5.63 -23.59
C LEU A 126 -35.74 -5.22 -23.72
N TYR A 127 -36.64 -5.90 -23.00
CA TYR A 127 -38.02 -5.49 -22.78
C TYR A 127 -38.15 -4.88 -21.39
N VAL A 128 -38.63 -3.63 -21.32
CA VAL A 128 -38.83 -2.88 -20.08
C VAL A 128 -40.29 -2.46 -20.02
N LEU A 129 -41.04 -2.96 -19.04
CA LEU A 129 -42.46 -2.68 -18.89
C LEU A 129 -42.75 -1.98 -17.56
N GLY A 130 -43.33 -0.79 -17.62
CA GLY A 130 -43.86 -0.05 -16.47
C GLY A 130 -45.37 -0.07 -16.45
N LEU A 131 -45.95 -0.60 -15.38
CA LEU A 131 -47.39 -0.56 -15.16
C LEU A 131 -47.75 0.30 -13.94
N GLN A 132 -48.91 0.94 -14.00
CA GLN A 132 -49.50 1.71 -12.90
C GLN A 132 -50.91 1.21 -12.59
N GLU A 133 -51.33 1.35 -11.33
CA GLU A 133 -52.62 0.87 -10.81
C GLU A 133 -52.89 -0.62 -11.05
N VAL A 134 -51.89 -1.49 -10.96
CA VAL A 134 -52.09 -2.96 -11.08
C VAL A 134 -52.89 -3.58 -9.92
N VAL A 135 -53.21 -2.78 -8.89
CA VAL A 135 -53.98 -3.15 -7.70
C VAL A 135 -55.06 -2.09 -7.47
N ASP A 136 -56.28 -2.53 -7.15
CA ASP A 136 -57.34 -1.62 -6.74
C ASP A 136 -57.05 -1.10 -5.33
N LEU A 137 -56.71 0.19 -5.24
CA LEU A 137 -56.37 0.88 -3.99
C LEU A 137 -57.58 1.66 -3.41
N SER A 138 -58.80 1.43 -3.89
CA SER A 138 -60.00 2.19 -3.48
C SER A 138 -60.43 1.97 -2.02
N SER A 139 -59.93 0.92 -1.35
CA SER A 139 -60.31 0.59 0.02
C SER A 139 -59.30 1.15 1.06
N ALA A 140 -59.71 2.21 1.77
CA ALA A 140 -58.91 2.83 2.85
C ALA A 140 -58.55 1.87 4.01
N ARG A 141 -59.18 0.68 4.06
CA ARG A 141 -58.95 -0.36 5.07
C ARG A 141 -57.73 -1.23 4.76
N GLU A 142 -57.30 -1.30 3.49
CA GLU A 142 -56.06 -2.00 3.09
C GLU A 142 -54.81 -1.12 3.27
N TYR A 143 -54.96 0.21 3.21
CA TYR A 143 -53.88 1.20 3.36
C TYR A 143 -53.13 1.18 4.69
N VAL A 144 -53.81 0.80 5.78
CA VAL A 144 -53.25 0.86 7.15
C VAL A 144 -52.85 -0.53 7.67
N GLY A 145 -53.34 -1.61 7.03
CA GLY A 145 -53.22 -2.97 7.54
C GLY A 145 -52.08 -3.82 6.97
N ARG A 146 -51.51 -3.47 5.80
CA ARG A 146 -50.43 -4.25 5.18
C ARG A 146 -49.17 -3.41 5.03
N VAL A 147 -48.19 -3.69 5.91
CA VAL A 147 -46.78 -3.29 5.78
C VAL A 147 -46.10 -4.02 4.60
N TYR A 148 -46.79 -4.94 3.92
CA TYR A 148 -46.28 -5.78 2.83
C TYR A 148 -47.10 -5.59 1.55
N THR A 149 -46.41 -5.31 0.43
CA THR A 149 -46.97 -5.32 -0.92
C THR A 149 -47.55 -6.71 -1.23
N ASP A 150 -48.75 -6.76 -1.84
CA ASP A 150 -49.31 -8.02 -2.32
C ASP A 150 -48.57 -8.45 -3.59
N THR A 151 -47.92 -9.61 -3.55
CA THR A 151 -47.13 -10.15 -4.67
C THR A 151 -47.98 -10.90 -5.71
N GLY A 152 -49.28 -11.10 -5.45
CA GLY A 152 -50.20 -11.76 -6.38
C GLY A 152 -50.26 -11.07 -7.76
N PRO A 153 -50.50 -9.76 -7.82
CA PRO A 153 -50.46 -8.97 -9.06
C PRO A 153 -49.12 -9.06 -9.80
N MET A 154 -47.99 -8.90 -9.10
CA MET A 154 -46.65 -9.07 -9.69
C MET A 154 -46.48 -10.44 -10.33
N ALA A 155 -46.81 -11.54 -9.63
CA ALA A 155 -46.70 -12.88 -10.17
C ALA A 155 -47.60 -13.12 -11.39
N LYS A 156 -48.79 -12.52 -11.40
CA LYS A 156 -49.75 -12.56 -12.51
C LYS A 156 -49.18 -11.88 -13.76
N TRP A 157 -48.72 -10.64 -13.62
CA TRP A 157 -48.15 -9.85 -14.72
C TRP A 157 -46.82 -10.42 -15.22
N ARG A 158 -45.94 -10.87 -14.31
CA ARG A 158 -44.71 -11.58 -14.68
C ARG A 158 -45.02 -12.82 -15.52
N LYS A 159 -46.01 -13.62 -15.10
CA LYS A 159 -46.39 -14.83 -15.84
C LYS A 159 -46.95 -14.46 -17.22
N ALA A 160 -47.85 -13.50 -17.30
CA ALA A 160 -48.42 -13.05 -18.57
C ALA A 160 -47.35 -12.57 -19.55
N LEU A 161 -46.37 -11.79 -19.08
CA LEU A 161 -45.25 -11.33 -19.92
C LEU A 161 -44.31 -12.48 -20.29
N SER A 162 -43.97 -13.35 -19.34
CA SER A 162 -43.10 -14.50 -19.59
C SER A 162 -43.70 -15.50 -20.57
N ASP A 163 -45.03 -15.70 -20.54
CA ASP A 163 -45.75 -16.57 -21.48
C ASP A 163 -45.86 -15.92 -22.87
N ALA A 164 -45.80 -14.58 -22.95
CA ALA A 164 -45.88 -13.82 -24.19
C ALA A 164 -44.53 -13.65 -24.90
N LEU A 165 -43.43 -13.57 -24.15
CA LEU A 165 -42.08 -13.38 -24.67
C LEU A 165 -41.60 -14.63 -25.44
N PRO A 166 -40.69 -14.45 -26.41
CA PRO A 166 -40.08 -15.59 -27.09
C PRO A 166 -39.29 -16.52 -26.16
N ALA A 167 -39.00 -17.73 -26.64
CA ALA A 167 -38.31 -18.73 -25.84
C ALA A 167 -36.88 -18.30 -25.48
N GLY A 168 -36.56 -18.34 -24.19
CA GLY A 168 -35.20 -18.11 -23.67
C GLY A 168 -34.94 -16.72 -23.10
N TYR A 169 -35.91 -15.80 -23.11
CA TYR A 169 -35.81 -14.53 -22.38
C TYR A 169 -35.69 -14.77 -20.87
N VAL A 170 -34.86 -13.96 -20.23
CA VAL A 170 -34.54 -14.06 -18.80
C VAL A 170 -35.03 -12.80 -18.08
N LEU A 171 -35.72 -13.00 -16.95
CA LEU A 171 -36.10 -11.91 -16.06
C LEU A 171 -34.83 -11.35 -15.38
N ILE A 172 -34.56 -10.06 -15.60
CA ILE A 172 -33.43 -9.34 -14.99
C ILE A 172 -33.85 -8.74 -13.65
N THR A 173 -35.01 -8.06 -13.63
CA THR A 173 -35.57 -7.49 -12.40
C THR A 173 -37.10 -7.47 -12.45
N GLU A 174 -37.72 -7.60 -11.29
CA GLU A 174 -39.12 -7.30 -11.05
C GLU A 174 -39.23 -6.52 -9.74
N GLU A 175 -39.95 -5.41 -9.74
CA GLU A 175 -40.14 -4.62 -8.52
C GLU A 175 -41.53 -3.96 -8.51
N GLN A 176 -42.17 -4.01 -7.33
CA GLN A 176 -43.51 -3.45 -7.13
C GLN A 176 -43.56 -2.52 -5.92
N LEU A 177 -44.15 -1.36 -6.13
CA LEU A 177 -44.49 -0.39 -5.08
C LEU A 177 -46.00 -0.11 -5.11
N SER A 178 -46.76 -0.77 -4.24
CA SER A 178 -48.23 -0.77 -4.25
C SER A 178 -48.81 -1.12 -5.63
N GLY A 179 -49.25 -0.12 -6.41
CA GLY A 179 -49.81 -0.28 -7.74
C GLY A 179 -48.83 -0.01 -8.89
N LEU A 180 -47.59 0.38 -8.60
CA LEU A 180 -46.50 0.52 -9.57
C LEU A 180 -45.78 -0.82 -9.72
N LEU A 181 -45.53 -1.24 -10.96
CA LEU A 181 -44.78 -2.45 -11.27
C LEU A 181 -43.78 -2.17 -12.40
N LEU A 182 -42.52 -2.55 -12.20
CA LEU A 182 -41.48 -2.51 -13.22
C LEU A 182 -40.99 -3.92 -13.48
N LEU A 183 -41.01 -4.35 -14.75
CA LEU A 183 -40.48 -5.62 -15.21
C LEU A 183 -39.42 -5.38 -16.27
N VAL A 184 -38.25 -6.01 -16.13
CA VAL A 184 -37.18 -5.96 -17.13
C VAL A 184 -36.78 -7.37 -17.52
N PHE A 185 -36.90 -7.68 -18.81
CA PHE A 185 -36.48 -8.94 -19.41
C PHE A 185 -35.37 -8.69 -20.43
N ALA A 186 -34.40 -9.60 -20.48
CA ALA A 186 -33.32 -9.57 -21.46
C ALA A 186 -33.34 -10.82 -22.33
N SER A 187 -32.92 -10.66 -23.59
CA SER A 187 -32.71 -11.79 -24.49
C SER A 187 -31.60 -12.71 -23.96
N PRO A 188 -31.57 -14.00 -24.33
CA PRO A 188 -30.54 -14.93 -23.86
C PRO A 188 -29.11 -14.55 -24.29
N THR A 189 -28.94 -13.70 -25.31
CA THR A 189 -27.63 -13.16 -25.71
C THR A 189 -27.20 -11.98 -24.87
N VAL A 190 -28.14 -11.14 -24.43
CA VAL A 190 -27.87 -9.93 -23.64
C VAL A 190 -27.81 -10.24 -22.14
N ALA A 191 -28.65 -11.14 -21.63
CA ALA A 191 -28.74 -11.45 -20.21
C ALA A 191 -27.40 -11.76 -19.50
N PRO A 192 -26.45 -12.53 -20.09
CA PRO A 192 -25.15 -12.79 -19.47
C PRO A 192 -24.24 -11.54 -19.36
N THR A 193 -24.52 -10.49 -20.14
CA THR A 193 -23.76 -9.24 -20.15
C THR A 193 -24.29 -8.21 -19.15
N VAL A 194 -25.48 -8.45 -18.58
CA VAL A 194 -26.08 -7.58 -17.57
C VAL A 194 -25.52 -7.92 -16.19
N SER A 195 -25.04 -6.89 -15.49
CA SER A 195 -24.46 -7.00 -14.14
C SER A 195 -24.90 -5.82 -13.27
N SER A 196 -24.57 -5.86 -11.97
CA SER A 196 -24.77 -4.75 -11.02
C SER A 196 -26.19 -4.16 -10.99
N VAL A 197 -27.20 -5.03 -11.08
CA VAL A 197 -28.62 -4.67 -10.99
C VAL A 197 -28.93 -4.14 -9.59
N SER A 198 -29.44 -2.90 -9.49
CA SER A 198 -29.86 -2.30 -8.24
C SER A 198 -31.19 -1.57 -8.44
N THR A 199 -32.15 -1.85 -7.57
CA THR A 199 -33.53 -1.37 -7.70
C THR A 199 -33.96 -0.62 -6.44
N VAL A 200 -34.61 0.52 -6.63
CA VAL A 200 -34.99 1.46 -5.58
C VAL A 200 -36.44 1.89 -5.77
N SER A 201 -37.23 1.79 -4.71
CA SER A 201 -38.65 2.18 -4.69
C SER A 201 -38.85 3.41 -3.80
N VAL A 202 -39.42 4.48 -4.35
CA VAL A 202 -39.65 5.75 -3.66
C VAL A 202 -41.14 6.07 -3.61
N GLY A 203 -41.74 6.04 -2.42
CA GLY A 203 -43.12 6.49 -2.21
C GLY A 203 -43.21 8.00 -2.00
N THR A 204 -44.08 8.67 -2.75
CA THR A 204 -44.37 10.12 -2.67
C THR A 204 -45.84 10.41 -2.40
N GLY A 205 -46.67 9.39 -2.19
CA GLY A 205 -48.12 9.51 -2.02
C GLY A 205 -48.56 10.13 -0.70
N ILE A 206 -49.53 9.51 -0.02
CA ILE A 206 -50.10 10.07 1.22
C ILE A 206 -48.99 10.34 2.24
N MET A 207 -49.04 11.51 2.90
CA MET A 207 -48.00 12.02 3.82
C MET A 207 -46.59 12.22 3.19
N GLY A 208 -46.42 12.05 1.88
CA GLY A 208 -45.13 12.18 1.18
C GLY A 208 -44.20 10.98 1.32
N TYR A 209 -44.73 9.82 1.75
CA TYR A 209 -43.95 8.59 1.95
C TYR A 209 -44.69 7.29 1.54
N LEU A 210 -46.03 7.30 1.44
CA LEU A 210 -46.77 6.09 1.05
C LEU A 210 -46.61 5.76 -0.44
N GLY A 211 -46.56 4.46 -0.77
CA GLY A 211 -46.28 3.95 -2.12
C GLY A 211 -47.41 4.05 -3.13
N ASN A 212 -48.54 4.68 -2.81
CA ASN A 212 -49.66 4.80 -3.75
C ASN A 212 -49.40 5.73 -4.94
N LYS A 213 -48.42 6.62 -4.79
CA LYS A 213 -47.78 7.45 -5.81
C LYS A 213 -46.29 7.43 -5.52
N GLY A 214 -45.46 7.60 -6.54
CA GLY A 214 -44.02 7.46 -6.39
C GLY A 214 -43.35 6.96 -7.65
N ALA A 215 -42.23 6.26 -7.49
CA ALA A 215 -41.52 5.60 -8.57
C ALA A 215 -40.85 4.31 -8.13
N VAL A 216 -40.68 3.41 -9.09
CA VAL A 216 -39.82 2.24 -9.03
C VAL A 216 -38.72 2.44 -10.05
N THR A 217 -37.47 2.42 -9.60
CA THR A 217 -36.30 2.71 -10.43
C THR A 217 -35.32 1.55 -10.41
N THR A 218 -34.85 1.10 -11.57
CA THR A 218 -33.78 0.10 -11.67
C THR A 218 -32.59 0.62 -12.45
N ARG A 219 -31.39 0.43 -11.91
CA ARG A 219 -30.11 0.59 -12.61
C ARG A 219 -29.56 -0.78 -12.99
N ILE A 220 -29.06 -0.90 -14.22
CA ILE A 220 -28.27 -2.05 -14.69
C ILE A 220 -26.94 -1.58 -15.28
N LEU A 221 -25.92 -2.44 -15.21
CA LEU A 221 -24.67 -2.26 -15.94
C LEU A 221 -24.62 -3.26 -17.10
N LEU A 222 -24.68 -2.75 -18.32
CA LEU A 222 -24.68 -3.53 -19.55
C LEU A 222 -23.26 -3.65 -20.10
N GLY A 223 -22.82 -4.86 -20.45
CA GLY A 223 -21.52 -5.09 -21.09
C GLY A 223 -20.30 -4.74 -20.22
N GLU A 224 -20.49 -4.61 -18.90
CA GLU A 224 -19.53 -4.09 -17.91
C GLU A 224 -19.10 -2.62 -18.12
N THR A 225 -19.81 -1.85 -18.96
CA THR A 225 -19.38 -0.51 -19.41
C THR A 225 -20.49 0.53 -19.29
N THR A 226 -21.68 0.24 -19.81
CA THR A 226 -22.75 1.23 -19.97
C THR A 226 -23.76 1.13 -18.82
N ARG A 227 -23.94 2.23 -18.09
CA ARG A 227 -24.92 2.34 -17.00
C ARG A 227 -26.27 2.78 -17.56
N MET A 228 -27.29 1.95 -17.38
CA MET A 228 -28.67 2.25 -17.80
C MET A 228 -29.60 2.34 -16.61
N VAL A 229 -30.47 3.35 -16.58
CA VAL A 229 -31.46 3.57 -15.53
C VAL A 229 -32.87 3.61 -16.12
N PHE A 230 -33.79 2.84 -15.55
CA PHE A 230 -35.21 2.80 -15.92
C PHE A 230 -36.06 3.24 -14.75
N VAL A 231 -36.84 4.30 -14.91
CA VAL A 231 -37.73 4.87 -13.89
C VAL A 231 -39.17 4.70 -14.33
N ASN A 232 -39.96 3.88 -13.63
CA ASN A 232 -41.40 3.85 -13.77
C ASN A 232 -42.03 4.68 -12.64
N SER A 233 -42.78 5.73 -12.98
CA SER A 233 -43.39 6.63 -11.99
C SER A 233 -44.91 6.79 -12.14
N HIS A 234 -45.56 7.08 -11.02
CA HIS A 234 -46.97 7.46 -10.97
C HIS A 234 -47.08 8.69 -10.07
N LEU A 235 -47.20 9.86 -10.70
CA LEU A 235 -47.16 11.16 -10.02
C LEU A 235 -48.56 11.62 -9.57
N ALA A 236 -48.62 12.68 -8.77
CA ALA A 236 -49.89 13.21 -8.25
C ALA A 236 -50.89 13.58 -9.37
N SER A 237 -52.11 13.03 -9.24
CA SER A 237 -53.23 13.30 -10.14
C SER A 237 -53.94 14.62 -9.82
N GLY A 238 -54.43 15.33 -10.85
CA GLY A 238 -55.25 16.53 -10.71
C GLY A 238 -54.84 17.62 -11.69
N SER A 239 -55.80 18.42 -12.17
CA SER A 239 -55.57 19.50 -13.15
C SER A 239 -55.11 20.81 -12.52
N ASP A 240 -55.46 21.04 -11.25
CA ASP A 240 -55.22 22.34 -10.60
C ASP A 240 -53.72 22.67 -10.45
N PRO A 241 -53.35 23.96 -10.40
CA PRO A 241 -51.96 24.39 -10.21
C PRO A 241 -51.28 23.80 -8.97
N ALA A 242 -52.02 23.59 -7.88
CA ALA A 242 -51.50 22.95 -6.67
C ALA A 242 -51.07 21.50 -6.91
N HIS A 243 -51.78 20.76 -7.76
CA HIS A 243 -51.41 19.40 -8.14
C HIS A 243 -50.24 19.38 -9.13
N LEU A 244 -50.12 20.41 -9.98
CA LEU A 244 -48.95 20.60 -10.84
C LEU A 244 -47.67 20.82 -10.03
N ASP A 245 -47.69 21.73 -9.05
CA ASP A 245 -46.55 21.93 -8.15
C ASP A 245 -46.26 20.66 -7.33
N ARG A 246 -47.30 19.89 -6.97
CA ARG A 246 -47.11 18.58 -6.32
C ARG A 246 -46.40 17.58 -7.22
N ARG A 247 -46.70 17.50 -8.52
CA ARG A 247 -45.97 16.63 -9.46
C ARG A 247 -44.50 17.02 -9.55
N CYS A 248 -44.19 18.32 -9.66
CA CYS A 248 -42.81 18.81 -9.65
C CYS A 248 -42.09 18.43 -8.34
N TRP A 249 -42.78 18.51 -7.20
CA TRP A 249 -42.24 18.04 -5.92
C TRP A 249 -42.00 16.53 -5.89
N ASP A 250 -42.93 15.72 -6.41
CA ASP A 250 -42.78 14.27 -6.50
C ASP A 250 -41.53 13.90 -7.32
N VAL A 251 -41.32 14.53 -8.48
CA VAL A 251 -40.13 14.36 -9.33
C VAL A 251 -38.85 14.71 -8.56
N ALA A 252 -38.83 15.86 -7.87
CA ALA A 252 -37.67 16.26 -7.06
C ALA A 252 -37.38 15.26 -5.93
N GLN A 253 -38.40 14.70 -5.28
CA GLN A 253 -38.22 13.69 -4.25
C GLN A 253 -37.69 12.37 -4.81
N ILE A 254 -38.13 11.95 -6.00
CA ILE A 254 -37.62 10.74 -6.66
C ILE A 254 -36.13 10.91 -6.98
N LEU A 255 -35.73 12.04 -7.58
CA LEU A 255 -34.32 12.36 -7.86
C LEU A 255 -33.46 12.40 -6.58
N GLN A 256 -33.98 13.01 -5.51
CA GLN A 256 -33.25 13.17 -4.25
C GLN A 256 -33.08 11.85 -3.49
N ARG A 257 -34.11 11.00 -3.46
CA ARG A 257 -34.14 9.78 -2.61
C ARG A 257 -33.63 8.53 -3.31
N THR A 258 -33.53 8.54 -4.65
CA THR A 258 -33.02 7.37 -5.40
C THR A 258 -31.49 7.31 -5.29
N ARG A 259 -30.96 6.31 -4.59
CA ARG A 259 -29.52 6.02 -4.49
C ARG A 259 -29.31 4.53 -4.70
N PHE A 260 -28.46 4.18 -5.64
CA PHE A 260 -28.18 2.80 -6.01
C PHE A 260 -27.02 2.22 -5.19
N ASP A 261 -26.94 0.90 -5.14
CA ASP A 261 -25.82 0.20 -4.50
C ASP A 261 -24.52 0.47 -5.29
N PRO A 262 -23.35 0.57 -4.63
CA PRO A 262 -22.08 0.75 -5.31
C PRO A 262 -21.78 -0.38 -6.31
N ILE A 263 -21.15 -0.04 -7.44
CA ILE A 263 -20.74 -1.02 -8.44
C ILE A 263 -19.42 -1.67 -7.98
N ASN A 264 -19.33 -3.00 -8.12
CA ASN A 264 -18.12 -3.75 -7.81
C ASN A 264 -17.38 -4.12 -9.09
N PHE A 265 -16.26 -3.46 -9.35
CA PHE A 265 -15.35 -3.82 -10.44
C PHE A 265 -14.25 -4.73 -9.91
N ALA A 266 -14.37 -6.04 -10.16
CA ALA A 266 -13.33 -7.04 -9.88
C ALA A 266 -12.77 -7.02 -8.44
N GLY A 267 -13.62 -6.74 -7.44
CA GLY A 267 -13.25 -6.74 -6.02
C GLY A 267 -12.91 -5.36 -5.45
N VAL A 268 -12.94 -4.30 -6.27
CA VAL A 268 -12.83 -2.91 -5.83
C VAL A 268 -14.23 -2.30 -5.83
N LEU A 269 -14.69 -1.89 -4.65
CA LEU A 269 -15.94 -1.15 -4.50
C LEU A 269 -15.70 0.32 -4.86
N GLU A 270 -16.61 0.89 -5.64
CA GLU A 270 -16.63 2.33 -5.87
C GLU A 270 -17.04 3.04 -4.56
N ASP A 271 -16.28 4.07 -4.14
CA ASP A 271 -16.48 4.75 -2.85
C ASP A 271 -17.76 5.61 -2.80
N THR A 272 -18.45 5.81 -3.93
CA THR A 272 -19.61 6.70 -4.07
C THR A 272 -20.88 5.94 -4.49
N GLN A 273 -22.01 6.23 -3.84
CA GLN A 273 -23.33 5.76 -4.28
C GLN A 273 -23.83 6.61 -5.45
N ASP A 274 -24.16 5.97 -6.58
CA ASP A 274 -24.74 6.64 -7.75
C ASP A 274 -26.20 7.05 -7.48
N GLY A 275 -26.61 8.19 -8.04
CA GLY A 275 -28.01 8.62 -8.12
C GLY A 275 -28.51 8.70 -9.56
N ILE A 276 -29.76 9.16 -9.73
CA ILE A 276 -30.26 9.56 -11.06
C ILE A 276 -29.54 10.86 -11.46
N GLY A 277 -28.85 10.84 -12.59
CA GLY A 277 -27.94 11.88 -13.08
C GLY A 277 -26.49 11.41 -13.28
N ASP A 278 -26.12 10.22 -12.79
CA ASP A 278 -24.77 9.66 -12.92
C ASP A 278 -24.65 8.64 -14.06
N GLU A 279 -25.79 8.19 -14.59
CA GLU A 279 -25.91 7.19 -15.66
C GLU A 279 -25.44 7.66 -17.04
N ASP A 280 -25.28 6.69 -17.95
CA ASP A 280 -24.99 6.95 -19.36
C ASP A 280 -26.30 7.11 -20.16
N PHE A 281 -27.28 6.27 -19.87
CA PHE A 281 -28.65 6.36 -20.39
C PHE A 281 -29.69 6.26 -19.29
N ALA A 282 -30.63 7.21 -19.25
CA ALA A 282 -31.82 7.14 -18.41
C ALA A 282 -33.09 7.12 -19.26
N PHE A 283 -34.06 6.32 -18.84
CA PHE A 283 -35.41 6.29 -19.39
C PHE A 283 -36.39 6.49 -18.25
N TRP A 284 -37.22 7.53 -18.34
CA TRP A 284 -38.22 7.85 -17.34
C TRP A 284 -39.59 7.81 -17.97
N PHE A 285 -40.43 6.91 -17.47
CA PHE A 285 -41.74 6.65 -18.03
C PHE A 285 -42.78 6.39 -16.95
N GLY A 286 -44.04 6.32 -17.36
CA GLY A 286 -45.16 6.04 -16.48
C GLY A 286 -46.31 7.03 -16.65
N ASP A 287 -47.25 6.98 -15.70
CA ASP A 287 -48.33 7.96 -15.59
C ASP A 287 -47.82 9.20 -14.83
N LEU A 288 -47.25 10.13 -15.61
CA LEU A 288 -46.74 11.40 -15.10
C LEU A 288 -47.87 12.38 -14.74
N ASN A 289 -49.11 12.11 -15.15
CA ASN A 289 -50.30 12.86 -14.79
C ASN A 289 -50.28 14.37 -15.14
N PHE A 290 -49.39 14.82 -16.04
CA PHE A 290 -49.44 16.17 -16.59
C PHE A 290 -50.65 16.32 -17.52
N ARG A 291 -51.34 17.46 -17.43
CA ARG A 291 -52.61 17.71 -18.10
C ARG A 291 -52.49 18.84 -19.12
N LEU A 292 -53.49 18.94 -19.99
CA LEU A 292 -53.69 20.14 -20.80
C LEU A 292 -54.25 21.28 -19.92
N ASP A 293 -53.66 22.47 -20.03
CA ASP A 293 -54.04 23.66 -19.28
C ASP A 293 -54.44 24.82 -20.21
N GLY A 294 -55.37 25.66 -19.77
CA GLY A 294 -55.81 26.85 -20.50
C GLY A 294 -56.86 26.65 -21.60
N LEU A 295 -57.36 25.42 -21.81
CA LEU A 295 -58.42 25.11 -22.80
C LEU A 295 -59.62 24.41 -22.14
N PRO A 296 -60.88 24.70 -22.53
CA PRO A 296 -62.05 23.99 -22.02
C PRO A 296 -62.05 22.51 -22.44
N GLY A 297 -62.23 21.60 -21.47
CA GLY A 297 -62.15 20.16 -21.73
C GLY A 297 -63.23 19.62 -22.69
N ASP A 298 -64.39 20.26 -22.77
CA ASP A 298 -65.46 19.89 -23.71
C ASP A 298 -65.04 20.12 -25.17
N ASP A 299 -64.36 21.24 -25.44
CA ASP A 299 -63.91 21.60 -26.80
C ASP A 299 -62.80 20.66 -27.28
N ILE A 300 -61.86 20.31 -26.40
CA ILE A 300 -60.80 19.33 -26.69
C ILE A 300 -61.41 17.96 -27.03
N ARG A 301 -62.39 17.49 -26.23
CA ARG A 301 -63.07 16.21 -26.51
C ARG A 301 -63.75 16.24 -27.87
N ARG A 302 -64.51 17.30 -28.16
CA ARG A 302 -65.22 17.44 -29.44
C ARG A 302 -64.25 17.39 -30.62
N LEU A 303 -63.15 18.14 -30.54
CA LEU A 303 -62.14 18.23 -31.58
C LEU A 303 -61.48 16.87 -31.85
N LEU A 304 -61.10 16.14 -30.79
CA LEU A 304 -60.46 14.83 -30.92
C LEU A 304 -61.44 13.73 -31.36
N MET A 305 -62.73 13.81 -30.98
CA MET A 305 -63.77 12.86 -31.40
C MET A 305 -64.07 12.93 -32.90
N LEU A 306 -63.86 14.09 -33.55
CA LEU A 306 -63.99 14.21 -35.00
C LEU A 306 -62.94 13.34 -35.73
N HIS A 307 -61.71 13.33 -35.21
CA HIS A 307 -60.60 12.54 -35.76
C HIS A 307 -60.81 11.03 -35.53
N THR A 308 -61.28 10.61 -34.35
CA THR A 308 -61.49 9.17 -34.06
C THR A 308 -62.65 8.55 -34.85
N LYS A 309 -63.66 9.34 -35.24
CA LYS A 309 -64.82 8.88 -36.03
C LYS A 309 -64.66 9.10 -37.54
N GLY A 310 -63.66 9.87 -37.99
CA GLY A 310 -63.46 10.22 -39.39
C GLY A 310 -64.58 11.08 -39.98
N GLU A 311 -65.33 11.81 -39.14
CA GLU A 311 -66.50 12.61 -39.54
C GLU A 311 -66.09 14.09 -39.79
N TYR A 312 -65.29 14.37 -40.82
CA TYR A 312 -64.91 15.75 -41.22
C TYR A 312 -66.01 16.50 -42.01
N GLY A 313 -67.27 16.20 -41.76
CA GLY A 313 -68.40 16.88 -42.40
C GLY A 313 -68.65 18.24 -41.75
N VAL A 314 -68.30 19.33 -42.44
CA VAL A 314 -68.74 20.69 -42.08
C VAL A 314 -70.26 20.78 -42.28
N GLY A 315 -71.03 20.41 -41.25
CA GLY A 315 -72.50 20.49 -41.25
C GLY A 315 -73.08 20.44 -39.84
N GLU A 316 -74.24 21.09 -39.65
CA GLU A 316 -74.99 21.08 -38.38
C GLU A 316 -75.31 19.66 -37.89
N ASP A 317 -75.47 18.69 -38.79
CA ASP A 317 -75.86 17.31 -38.44
C ASP A 317 -74.77 16.51 -37.70
N SER A 318 -73.51 16.58 -38.14
CA SER A 318 -72.38 15.93 -37.43
C SER A 318 -72.14 16.62 -36.08
N ARG A 319 -72.34 17.93 -36.02
CA ARG A 319 -72.25 18.72 -34.79
C ARG A 319 -73.33 18.35 -33.79
N ASN A 320 -74.58 18.29 -34.23
CA ASN A 320 -75.73 17.93 -33.40
C ASN A 320 -75.62 16.49 -32.89
N LYS A 321 -75.13 15.55 -33.72
CA LYS A 321 -74.91 14.15 -33.32
C LYS A 321 -73.83 14.01 -32.23
N ILE A 322 -72.75 14.77 -32.31
CA ILE A 322 -71.71 14.80 -31.27
C ILE A 322 -72.22 15.53 -30.01
N ASP A 323 -72.96 16.63 -30.17
CA ASP A 323 -73.53 17.39 -29.05
C ASP A 323 -74.64 16.59 -28.31
N ASP A 324 -75.40 15.76 -29.02
CA ASP A 324 -76.37 14.80 -28.47
C ASP A 324 -75.68 13.68 -27.68
N GLU A 325 -74.52 13.20 -28.15
CA GLU A 325 -73.69 12.21 -27.43
C GLU A 325 -72.96 12.82 -26.22
N LEU A 326 -72.70 14.13 -26.20
CA LEU A 326 -72.03 14.85 -25.10
C LEU A 326 -72.98 15.41 -24.02
N GLY A 327 -74.29 15.50 -24.31
CA GLY A 327 -75.33 15.92 -23.37
C GLY A 327 -75.39 17.44 -23.10
N GLU A 328 -76.21 18.13 -23.93
CA GLU A 328 -76.80 19.49 -23.86
C GLU A 328 -75.97 20.74 -23.43
N GLY A 329 -75.85 21.69 -24.38
CA GLY A 329 -76.51 23.01 -24.30
C GLY A 329 -75.67 24.26 -23.96
N ARG A 330 -75.03 24.91 -24.96
CA ARG A 330 -74.73 26.37 -24.99
C ARG A 330 -74.19 26.87 -26.35
N ASP A 331 -74.45 28.16 -26.62
CA ASP A 331 -74.17 28.90 -27.86
C ASP A 331 -72.68 28.97 -28.26
N PRO A 332 -72.36 29.07 -29.57
CA PRO A 332 -70.99 29.05 -30.08
C PRO A 332 -70.20 30.33 -29.76
N ILE A 333 -68.94 30.17 -29.32
CA ILE A 333 -67.93 31.23 -29.41
C ILE A 333 -67.17 31.04 -30.73
N VAL A 334 -67.34 31.99 -31.64
CA VAL A 334 -66.48 32.12 -32.84
C VAL A 334 -65.08 32.48 -32.35
N ILE A 335 -64.11 31.58 -32.55
CA ILE A 335 -62.68 31.92 -32.42
C ILE A 335 -62.41 32.93 -33.54
N ARG A 336 -62.32 34.20 -33.18
CA ARG A 336 -61.75 35.23 -34.05
C ARG A 336 -60.27 34.92 -34.17
N SER A 337 -59.82 34.70 -35.41
CA SER A 337 -58.40 34.76 -35.77
C SER A 337 -57.81 36.05 -35.21
N VAL A 338 -56.69 35.95 -34.52
CA VAL A 338 -55.97 37.10 -33.99
C VAL A 338 -55.38 37.83 -35.20
N GLU A 339 -55.97 38.97 -35.55
CA GLU A 339 -55.44 39.92 -36.52
C GLU A 339 -54.09 40.43 -36.00
N SER A 340 -53.04 40.34 -36.82
CA SER A 340 -51.82 41.10 -36.62
C SER A 340 -52.10 42.55 -37.00
N ASP A 341 -51.84 43.47 -36.08
CA ASP A 341 -51.69 44.89 -36.38
C ASP A 341 -50.53 45.06 -37.36
N ASP A 342 -50.83 45.48 -38.60
CA ASP A 342 -49.90 46.32 -39.36
C ASP A 342 -50.72 47.38 -40.12
N GLU A 343 -50.51 48.63 -39.71
CA GLU A 343 -51.09 49.80 -40.35
C GLU A 343 -50.28 50.13 -41.61
N SER A 344 -50.89 49.98 -42.78
CA SER A 344 -50.67 50.95 -43.86
C SER A 344 -51.87 50.97 -44.81
N GLU A 345 -52.55 52.11 -44.84
CA GLU A 345 -53.56 52.48 -45.85
C GLU A 345 -52.90 52.65 -47.23
N GLU A 346 -53.48 52.09 -48.29
CA GLU A 346 -54.20 52.87 -49.32
C GLU A 346 -54.72 51.97 -50.47
N ASP A 347 -56.00 52.20 -50.76
CA ASP A 347 -56.86 51.85 -51.91
C ASP A 347 -56.21 51.36 -53.23
N SER A 348 -56.73 50.25 -53.79
CA SER A 348 -57.73 50.30 -54.90
C SER A 348 -57.95 48.94 -55.61
N ASP A 349 -59.24 48.68 -55.86
CA ASP A 349 -59.86 47.51 -56.51
C ASP A 349 -59.60 47.39 -58.06
N PRO A 350 -59.98 46.27 -58.71
CA PRO A 350 -59.25 45.60 -59.80
C PRO A 350 -59.78 45.92 -61.23
N PRO A 351 -59.26 45.27 -62.29
CA PRO A 351 -60.06 44.19 -62.87
C PRO A 351 -59.31 43.01 -63.55
N THR A 352 -59.85 41.83 -63.29
CA THR A 352 -60.20 40.72 -64.21
C THR A 352 -59.68 40.63 -65.66
N SER A 353 -59.27 39.39 -65.99
CA SER A 353 -59.57 38.60 -67.21
C SER A 353 -58.83 38.90 -68.53
N GLY A 354 -58.29 37.84 -69.14
CA GLY A 354 -58.30 37.72 -70.60
C GLY A 354 -57.14 36.99 -71.28
N SER A 355 -57.46 35.78 -71.76
CA SER A 355 -57.04 35.17 -73.04
C SER A 355 -55.60 34.66 -73.27
N PHE A 356 -55.55 33.33 -73.39
CA PHE A 356 -54.74 32.49 -74.28
C PHE A 356 -54.58 33.05 -75.72
N ASP A 357 -53.39 32.91 -76.34
CA ASP A 357 -53.08 32.01 -77.49
C ASP A 357 -51.56 32.10 -77.89
N PRO A 358 -50.97 31.28 -78.79
CA PRO A 358 -49.76 30.49 -78.48
C PRO A 358 -48.61 30.61 -79.52
N GLY A 359 -47.49 29.92 -79.23
CA GLY A 359 -46.33 29.75 -80.12
C GLY A 359 -45.05 30.31 -79.47
N ASP A 360 -43.88 29.69 -79.49
CA ASP A 360 -43.36 28.60 -80.32
C ASP A 360 -42.07 28.07 -79.62
N ASP A 361 -41.88 26.75 -79.70
CA ASP A 361 -40.69 25.89 -79.57
C ASP A 361 -39.55 26.08 -78.52
N SER A 362 -39.45 25.00 -77.70
CA SER A 362 -38.24 24.19 -77.43
C SER A 362 -37.14 24.71 -76.47
N SER A 363 -37.21 24.27 -75.19
CA SER A 363 -36.19 23.37 -74.58
C SER A 363 -36.50 23.03 -73.11
N SER A 364 -36.61 21.73 -72.81
CA SER A 364 -36.13 21.06 -71.58
C SER A 364 -36.31 21.75 -70.23
N ASN A 365 -37.39 21.41 -69.51
CA ASN A 365 -37.47 21.14 -68.05
C ASN A 365 -38.93 21.32 -67.59
N THR A 366 -39.76 20.29 -67.73
CA THR A 366 -41.08 20.27 -67.07
C THR A 366 -40.88 19.95 -65.59
N LEU A 367 -41.04 20.98 -64.76
CA LEU A 367 -41.42 20.84 -63.35
C LEU A 367 -42.73 20.03 -63.27
N PRO A 368 -42.96 19.20 -62.22
CA PRO A 368 -44.24 18.54 -62.01
C PRO A 368 -45.37 19.57 -61.78
N ASP A 369 -46.61 19.18 -62.10
CA ASP A 369 -47.82 19.96 -61.82
C ASP A 369 -47.87 20.36 -60.32
N PRO A 370 -48.37 21.56 -59.95
CA PRO A 370 -48.45 21.97 -58.54
C PRO A 370 -49.42 21.13 -57.70
N ASP A 371 -50.15 20.20 -58.31
CA ASP A 371 -51.01 19.22 -57.64
C ASP A 371 -50.33 17.84 -57.40
N ASP A 372 -49.05 17.68 -57.78
CA ASP A 372 -48.25 16.44 -57.57
C ASP A 372 -47.25 16.53 -56.40
N PHE A 373 -47.26 17.63 -55.64
CA PHE A 373 -46.61 17.64 -54.32
C PHE A 373 -47.48 16.88 -53.33
N VAL A 374 -46.95 15.80 -52.76
CA VAL A 374 -47.49 15.20 -51.53
C VAL A 374 -47.49 16.31 -50.48
N GLN A 375 -48.64 16.92 -50.24
CA GLN A 375 -48.82 17.88 -49.15
C GLN A 375 -48.40 17.19 -47.86
N ASP A 376 -47.44 17.77 -47.15
CA ASP A 376 -47.11 17.38 -45.79
C ASP A 376 -48.41 17.39 -44.98
N PRO A 377 -48.81 16.26 -44.35
CA PRO A 377 -50.00 16.19 -43.51
C PRO A 377 -50.05 17.28 -42.42
N SER A 378 -48.91 17.87 -42.03
CA SER A 378 -48.85 18.99 -41.09
C SER A 378 -49.44 20.31 -41.64
N GLN A 379 -49.54 20.46 -42.96
CA GLN A 379 -50.00 21.67 -43.66
C GLN A 379 -51.49 21.66 -43.97
N ASP A 380 -52.19 20.54 -43.76
CA ASP A 380 -53.65 20.47 -43.83
C ASP A 380 -54.26 20.86 -42.47
N PRO A 381 -55.01 21.97 -42.35
CA PRO A 381 -55.64 22.39 -41.10
C PRO A 381 -56.70 21.39 -40.59
N ALA A 382 -57.14 20.44 -41.43
CA ALA A 382 -58.03 19.35 -41.03
C ALA A 382 -57.29 18.11 -40.53
N SER A 383 -55.95 18.08 -40.58
CA SER A 383 -55.17 16.92 -40.17
C SER A 383 -55.13 16.74 -38.65
N LEU A 384 -54.98 15.49 -38.23
CA LEU A 384 -54.79 15.14 -36.84
C LEU A 384 -53.51 15.79 -36.29
N GLN A 385 -52.41 15.79 -37.05
CA GLN A 385 -51.12 16.31 -36.58
C GLN A 385 -51.19 17.82 -36.31
N ALA A 386 -51.80 18.61 -37.20
CA ALA A 386 -52.01 20.04 -36.98
C ALA A 386 -52.86 20.33 -35.72
N THR A 387 -53.86 19.48 -35.47
CA THR A 387 -54.65 19.54 -34.23
C THR A 387 -53.80 19.25 -33.00
N LEU A 388 -52.97 18.20 -33.01
CA LEU A 388 -52.09 17.87 -31.89
C LEU A 388 -51.06 18.99 -31.64
N ASP A 389 -50.44 19.53 -32.68
CA ASP A 389 -49.46 20.61 -32.60
C ASP A 389 -50.05 21.89 -32.01
N SER A 390 -51.34 22.15 -32.20
CA SER A 390 -52.06 23.25 -31.54
C SER A 390 -52.29 23.03 -30.04
N LEU A 391 -52.41 21.76 -29.60
CA LEU A 391 -52.67 21.38 -28.21
C LEU A 391 -51.38 21.21 -27.39
N LEU A 392 -50.27 20.81 -28.03
CA LEU A 392 -48.99 20.53 -27.34
C LEU A 392 -48.39 21.74 -26.58
N PRO A 393 -48.50 23.01 -27.04
CA PRO A 393 -48.08 24.18 -26.25
C PRO A 393 -48.82 24.34 -24.91
N HIS A 394 -50.02 23.76 -24.79
CA HIS A 394 -50.85 23.77 -23.59
C HIS A 394 -50.56 22.59 -22.65
N ASP A 395 -49.63 21.70 -23.01
CA ASP A 395 -49.19 20.58 -22.18
C ASP A 395 -48.36 21.06 -20.98
N GLN A 396 -48.82 20.71 -19.77
CA GLN A 396 -48.16 21.13 -18.54
C GLN A 396 -46.72 20.62 -18.42
N LEU A 397 -46.38 19.44 -18.95
CA LEU A 397 -45.01 18.91 -18.87
C LEU A 397 -44.05 19.79 -19.68
N ARG A 398 -44.38 20.08 -20.95
CA ARG A 398 -43.57 20.98 -21.80
C ARG A 398 -43.40 22.37 -21.17
N HIS A 399 -44.45 22.91 -20.55
CA HIS A 399 -44.37 24.18 -19.83
C HIS A 399 -43.44 24.11 -18.61
N MET A 400 -43.50 23.03 -17.83
CA MET A 400 -42.64 22.86 -16.65
C MET A 400 -41.16 22.64 -17.03
N GLN A 401 -40.89 21.98 -18.17
CA GLN A 401 -39.55 21.87 -18.74
C GLN A 401 -39.02 23.25 -19.16
N LYS A 402 -39.80 24.03 -19.93
CA LYS A 402 -39.44 25.39 -20.35
C LYS A 402 -39.20 26.33 -19.17
N LYS A 403 -39.99 26.19 -18.09
CA LYS A 403 -39.84 26.96 -16.85
C LYS A 403 -38.72 26.47 -15.92
N LYS A 404 -37.92 25.48 -16.33
CA LYS A 404 -36.84 24.88 -15.53
C LYS A 404 -37.31 24.37 -14.15
N LYS A 405 -38.54 23.82 -14.07
CA LYS A 405 -39.15 23.31 -12.82
C LYS A 405 -39.07 21.78 -12.68
N ALA A 406 -39.20 21.04 -13.78
CA ALA A 406 -39.11 19.57 -13.80
C ALA A 406 -38.60 19.11 -15.17
N PHE A 407 -37.84 18.00 -15.22
CA PHE A 407 -37.32 17.39 -16.45
C PHE A 407 -36.58 18.35 -17.40
N HIS A 408 -35.87 19.32 -16.84
CA HIS A 408 -35.20 20.40 -17.58
C HIS A 408 -33.69 20.15 -17.77
N ASP A 409 -33.15 19.19 -17.03
CA ASP A 409 -31.75 18.78 -16.95
C ASP A 409 -31.39 17.76 -18.04
N GLY A 410 -31.67 18.11 -19.31
CA GLY A 410 -31.31 17.32 -20.49
C GLY A 410 -32.27 16.18 -20.86
N TRP A 411 -33.49 16.14 -20.31
CA TRP A 411 -34.49 15.13 -20.69
C TRP A 411 -35.14 15.47 -22.04
N ARG A 412 -35.19 14.45 -22.91
CA ARG A 412 -35.83 14.49 -24.24
C ARG A 412 -37.07 13.61 -24.27
N GLU A 413 -38.01 13.97 -25.13
CA GLU A 413 -39.21 13.19 -25.43
C GLU A 413 -39.35 13.08 -26.96
N GLY A 414 -39.82 11.92 -27.44
CA GLY A 414 -40.11 11.76 -28.87
C GLY A 414 -41.26 12.66 -29.34
N PRO A 415 -41.39 12.90 -30.65
CA PRO A 415 -42.51 13.66 -31.19
C PRO A 415 -43.84 12.94 -30.88
N ILE A 416 -44.80 13.68 -30.33
CA ILE A 416 -46.12 13.14 -29.99
C ILE A 416 -46.98 13.21 -31.25
N THR A 417 -47.13 12.08 -31.93
CA THR A 417 -47.94 11.93 -33.16
C THR A 417 -49.19 11.07 -32.95
N PHE A 418 -49.59 10.90 -31.68
CA PHE A 418 -50.71 10.06 -31.25
C PHE A 418 -51.67 10.83 -30.33
N LEU A 419 -52.94 10.43 -30.34
CA LEU A 419 -53.99 11.02 -29.50
C LEU A 419 -53.69 10.93 -27.98
N PRO A 420 -54.22 11.87 -27.17
CA PRO A 420 -54.13 11.79 -25.70
C PRO A 420 -54.50 10.41 -25.17
N THR A 421 -53.70 9.89 -24.24
CA THR A 421 -53.85 8.50 -23.73
C THR A 421 -54.88 8.39 -22.61
N TYR A 422 -55.41 9.50 -22.11
CA TYR A 422 -56.32 9.56 -20.97
C TYR A 422 -57.33 10.71 -21.13
N LYS A 423 -58.58 10.62 -20.67
CA LYS A 423 -59.27 9.48 -20.05
C LYS A 423 -60.34 8.95 -21.00
N TYR A 424 -60.36 7.64 -21.22
CA TYR A 424 -61.34 6.97 -22.07
C TYR A 424 -62.42 6.28 -21.24
N ASP A 425 -63.56 6.00 -21.88
CA ASP A 425 -64.50 5.03 -21.36
C ASP A 425 -64.03 3.60 -21.68
N VAL A 426 -64.00 2.75 -20.66
CA VAL A 426 -63.50 1.38 -20.76
C VAL A 426 -64.32 0.58 -21.78
N GLY A 427 -63.69 0.21 -22.89
CA GLY A 427 -64.34 -0.48 -24.01
C GLY A 427 -64.54 0.33 -25.27
N SER A 428 -64.12 1.61 -25.29
CA SER A 428 -64.21 2.46 -26.47
C SER A 428 -62.83 2.93 -26.94
N MET A 429 -62.72 3.13 -28.26
CA MET A 429 -61.62 3.85 -28.90
C MET A 429 -61.94 5.33 -29.11
N GLY A 430 -63.22 5.66 -29.35
CA GLY A 430 -63.62 6.98 -29.82
C GLY A 430 -64.26 7.89 -28.76
N ILE A 431 -64.59 7.37 -27.58
CA ILE A 431 -65.32 8.12 -26.54
C ILE A 431 -64.43 8.44 -25.35
N PHE A 432 -64.27 9.75 -25.10
CA PHE A 432 -63.58 10.30 -23.93
C PHE A 432 -64.55 10.47 -22.74
N ASP A 433 -64.04 10.29 -21.52
CA ASP A 433 -64.71 10.29 -20.22
C ASP A 433 -66.15 10.85 -20.16
N SER A 434 -67.15 9.97 -20.22
CA SER A 434 -68.57 10.33 -20.06
C SER A 434 -69.02 10.41 -18.59
N SER A 435 -68.10 10.24 -17.64
CA SER A 435 -68.40 10.31 -16.20
C SER A 435 -68.82 11.71 -15.76
N GLU A 436 -69.43 11.81 -14.58
CA GLU A 436 -69.87 13.10 -13.98
C GLU A 436 -68.73 14.14 -13.86
N LYS A 437 -67.47 13.70 -13.85
CA LYS A 437 -66.30 14.57 -13.73
C LYS A 437 -65.79 15.10 -15.07
N LYS A 438 -66.25 14.55 -16.20
CA LYS A 438 -65.90 14.91 -17.59
C LYS A 438 -64.46 15.42 -17.74
N ARG A 439 -63.48 14.60 -17.39
CA ARG A 439 -62.05 14.99 -17.38
C ARG A 439 -61.58 15.33 -18.79
N ALA A 440 -60.79 16.39 -18.92
CA ALA A 440 -60.21 16.78 -20.21
C ALA A 440 -59.21 15.70 -20.70
N PRO A 441 -59.21 15.37 -22.01
CA PRO A 441 -58.19 14.53 -22.61
C PRO A 441 -56.80 15.07 -22.33
N SER A 442 -55.83 14.22 -22.01
CA SER A 442 -54.45 14.62 -21.68
C SER A 442 -53.46 13.48 -21.94
N TRP A 443 -52.22 13.83 -22.28
CA TRP A 443 -51.08 12.91 -22.36
C TRP A 443 -50.48 12.69 -20.98
N CYS A 444 -51.18 11.88 -20.17
CA CYS A 444 -50.74 11.50 -18.83
C CYS A 444 -49.57 10.51 -18.86
N ASP A 445 -49.63 9.55 -19.79
CA ASP A 445 -48.62 8.51 -19.96
C ASP A 445 -47.51 9.03 -20.89
N ARG A 446 -46.25 8.98 -20.46
CA ARG A 446 -45.11 9.55 -21.20
C ARG A 446 -43.87 8.66 -21.10
N ILE A 447 -43.00 8.70 -22.10
CA ILE A 447 -41.67 8.10 -22.07
C ILE A 447 -40.63 9.16 -22.43
N LEU A 448 -39.85 9.58 -21.46
CA LEU A 448 -38.70 10.47 -21.62
C LEU A 448 -37.41 9.67 -21.57
N TYR A 449 -36.39 10.18 -22.22
CA TYR A 449 -35.05 9.62 -22.16
C TYR A 449 -34.01 10.73 -22.02
N ARG A 450 -32.84 10.38 -21.50
CA ARG A 450 -31.72 11.30 -21.35
C ARG A 450 -30.42 10.55 -21.54
N THR A 451 -29.49 11.18 -22.25
CA THR A 451 -28.11 10.72 -22.33
C THR A 451 -27.21 11.55 -21.42
N ARG A 452 -26.04 11.01 -21.09
CA ARG A 452 -25.03 11.77 -20.34
C ARG A 452 -24.63 13.07 -21.05
N LYS A 453 -24.51 13.04 -22.38
CA LYS A 453 -24.18 14.22 -23.19
C LYS A 453 -25.21 15.33 -22.99
N ASP A 454 -26.49 15.00 -23.14
CA ASP A 454 -27.59 15.96 -22.97
C ASP A 454 -27.53 16.65 -21.59
N LYS A 455 -27.16 15.88 -20.56
CA LYS A 455 -27.00 16.41 -19.20
C LYS A 455 -25.78 17.33 -19.06
N LEU A 456 -24.62 16.92 -19.59
CA LEU A 456 -23.38 17.69 -19.52
C LEU A 456 -23.49 19.00 -20.32
N GLU A 457 -24.12 18.97 -21.48
CA GLU A 457 -24.40 20.16 -22.29
C GLU A 457 -25.31 21.13 -21.53
N TYR A 458 -26.36 20.61 -20.88
CA TYR A 458 -27.22 21.43 -20.03
C TYR A 458 -26.45 22.02 -18.84
N GLU A 459 -25.64 21.23 -18.14
CA GLU A 459 -24.83 21.71 -17.00
C GLU A 459 -23.80 22.77 -17.45
N GLY A 460 -23.17 22.59 -18.61
CA GLY A 460 -22.27 23.56 -19.23
C GLY A 460 -22.97 24.88 -19.52
N LYS A 461 -24.10 24.82 -20.25
CA LYS A 461 -24.91 26.02 -20.54
C LYS A 461 -25.42 26.71 -19.28
N ALA A 462 -25.82 25.95 -18.26
CA ALA A 462 -26.26 26.51 -16.99
C ALA A 462 -25.11 27.20 -16.21
N GLN A 463 -23.88 26.69 -16.31
CA GLN A 463 -22.70 27.34 -15.75
C GLN A 463 -22.34 28.62 -16.51
N GLU A 464 -22.41 28.60 -17.84
CA GLU A 464 -22.20 29.78 -18.68
C GLU A 464 -23.23 30.87 -18.37
N ASP A 465 -24.53 30.51 -18.31
CA ASP A 465 -25.61 31.43 -17.91
C ASP A 465 -25.37 32.01 -16.51
N ALA A 466 -24.89 31.20 -15.56
CA ALA A 466 -24.60 31.66 -14.20
C ALA A 466 -23.39 32.60 -14.16
N LEU A 467 -22.34 32.31 -14.92
CA LEU A 467 -21.18 33.18 -15.07
C LEU A 467 -21.55 34.48 -15.76
N ALA A 468 -22.40 34.44 -16.79
CA ALA A 468 -22.95 35.63 -17.45
C ALA A 468 -23.75 36.48 -16.45
N ARG A 469 -24.63 35.87 -15.65
CA ARG A 469 -25.37 36.58 -14.60
C ARG A 469 -24.47 37.19 -13.53
N ILE A 470 -23.43 36.50 -13.09
CA ILE A 470 -22.46 37.05 -12.12
C ILE A 470 -21.71 38.22 -12.74
N LYS A 471 -21.31 38.11 -14.02
CA LYS A 471 -20.63 39.18 -14.77
C LYS A 471 -21.56 40.39 -14.96
N ASP A 472 -22.84 40.18 -15.26
CA ASP A 472 -23.85 41.23 -15.37
C ASP A 472 -24.13 41.90 -14.02
N GLU A 473 -24.26 41.12 -12.94
CA GLU A 473 -24.41 41.63 -11.58
C GLU A 473 -23.17 42.42 -11.13
N GLU A 474 -21.97 42.00 -11.54
CA GLU A 474 -20.71 42.72 -11.30
C GLU A 474 -20.63 44.02 -12.13
N MET A 475 -21.02 44.01 -13.40
CA MET A 475 -21.09 45.22 -14.24
C MET A 475 -22.11 46.23 -13.68
N LYS A 476 -23.26 45.74 -13.21
CA LYS A 476 -24.30 46.52 -12.54
C LYS A 476 -23.82 47.08 -11.19
N ALA A 477 -23.12 46.29 -10.38
CA ALA A 477 -22.55 46.72 -9.10
C ALA A 477 -21.41 47.73 -9.25
N ARG A 478 -20.68 47.70 -10.38
CA ARG A 478 -19.70 48.72 -10.76
C ARG A 478 -20.33 50.01 -11.28
N GLY A 479 -21.65 50.10 -11.31
CA GLY A 479 -22.40 51.33 -11.65
C GLY A 479 -22.49 51.64 -13.14
N ILE A 480 -22.18 50.67 -14.02
CA ILE A 480 -22.19 50.87 -15.47
C ILE A 480 -23.62 50.87 -16.02
N ASP A 481 -24.58 50.28 -15.30
CA ASP A 481 -26.03 50.31 -15.61
C ASP A 481 -26.66 51.71 -15.53
N GLN A 482 -25.97 52.72 -15.00
CA GLN A 482 -26.43 54.11 -15.05
C GLN A 482 -26.10 54.83 -16.36
N ALA A 483 -25.30 54.22 -17.24
CA ALA A 483 -24.98 54.79 -18.55
C ALA A 483 -26.03 54.51 -19.63
N SER A 484 -27.08 53.73 -19.33
CA SER A 484 -28.17 53.44 -20.28
C SER A 484 -29.46 54.25 -20.02
N GLU A 485 -29.49 55.12 -19.01
CA GLU A 485 -30.57 56.12 -18.85
C GLU A 485 -30.26 57.44 -19.56
N ASP A 486 -29.04 57.63 -20.05
CA ASP A 486 -28.66 58.74 -20.95
C ASP A 486 -28.74 58.25 -22.41
N GLU A 487 -29.95 58.24 -22.97
CA GLU A 487 -30.14 58.33 -24.41
C GLU A 487 -29.53 59.65 -24.91
N ASP A 488 -28.41 59.56 -25.64
CA ASP A 488 -28.04 60.36 -26.83
C ASP A 488 -26.51 60.40 -27.00
N VAL A 489 -25.90 59.28 -27.39
CA VAL A 489 -24.61 59.31 -28.08
C VAL A 489 -24.70 58.45 -29.33
N LEU A 490 -25.24 59.08 -30.37
CA LEU A 490 -25.00 58.72 -31.76
C LEU A 490 -23.48 58.69 -31.96
N PHE A 491 -22.89 57.49 -32.07
CA PHE A 491 -21.48 57.36 -32.42
C PHE A 491 -21.28 57.82 -33.86
N ASP A 492 -20.64 58.98 -34.05
CA ASP A 492 -20.20 59.44 -35.37
C ASP A 492 -19.17 58.45 -35.93
N TYR A 493 -19.55 57.75 -36.99
CA TYR A 493 -18.69 56.84 -37.73
C TYR A 493 -17.59 57.64 -38.46
N ASN A 494 -16.33 57.50 -38.04
CA ASN A 494 -15.17 58.09 -38.71
C ASN A 494 -14.42 57.02 -39.51
N PRO A 495 -14.58 56.95 -40.84
CA PRO A 495 -14.14 55.81 -41.66
C PRO A 495 -12.63 55.70 -41.92
N ASP A 496 -11.80 56.57 -41.33
CA ASP A 496 -10.37 56.68 -41.68
C ASP A 496 -9.38 56.21 -40.59
N GLU A 497 -9.83 55.75 -39.42
CA GLU A 497 -8.92 55.35 -38.32
C GLU A 497 -9.09 53.93 -37.71
N ASP A 498 -10.16 53.19 -38.00
CA ASP A 498 -10.39 51.85 -37.40
C ASP A 498 -9.88 50.67 -38.25
N GLY A 499 -8.85 50.92 -39.06
CA GLY A 499 -8.05 49.86 -39.63
C GLY A 499 -6.83 49.62 -38.77
N LEU A 500 -6.91 48.74 -37.76
CA LEU A 500 -5.86 47.76 -37.37
C LEU A 500 -6.16 47.10 -35.99
N GLU A 501 -6.16 45.75 -36.03
CA GLU A 501 -6.08 44.77 -34.93
C GLU A 501 -7.35 44.43 -34.12
N GLU A 502 -8.14 43.47 -34.62
CA GLU A 502 -8.98 42.61 -33.78
C GLU A 502 -8.25 41.30 -33.39
N PRO A 503 -8.35 40.83 -32.13
CA PRO A 503 -8.01 39.47 -31.77
C PRO A 503 -9.15 38.53 -32.16
N ALA A 504 -8.81 37.45 -32.87
CA ALA A 504 -9.72 36.38 -33.26
C ALA A 504 -10.52 35.85 -32.06
N THR A 505 -11.81 36.18 -32.01
CA THR A 505 -12.81 35.46 -31.23
C THR A 505 -13.89 35.03 -32.21
N ASN A 506 -13.98 33.71 -32.44
CA ASN A 506 -15.07 33.09 -33.18
C ASN A 506 -16.37 33.35 -32.42
N ASN A 507 -17.10 34.38 -32.82
CA ASN A 507 -18.53 34.52 -32.56
C ASN A 507 -19.26 34.12 -33.85
N GLU A 508 -19.52 32.82 -34.02
CA GLU A 508 -20.62 32.36 -34.87
C GLU A 508 -21.90 32.51 -34.04
N TYR A 509 -22.58 33.64 -34.25
CA TYR A 509 -24.01 33.74 -33.99
C TYR A 509 -24.71 32.93 -35.09
N ASP A 510 -24.96 31.65 -34.83
CA ASP A 510 -25.83 30.86 -35.71
C ASP A 510 -27.29 31.11 -35.34
N GLU A 511 -27.84 32.01 -36.15
CA GLU A 511 -29.23 32.20 -36.51
C GLU A 511 -29.92 30.85 -36.82
N TYR A 512 -31.14 30.67 -36.29
CA TYR A 512 -32.13 29.62 -36.59
C TYR A 512 -31.70 28.50 -37.54
N ASN A 513 -31.22 27.38 -36.98
CA ASN A 513 -31.10 26.12 -37.70
C ASN A 513 -32.35 25.25 -37.42
N GLU A 514 -33.47 25.59 -38.06
CA GLU A 514 -34.63 24.69 -38.19
C GLU A 514 -34.36 23.73 -39.36
N GLU A 515 -33.41 22.79 -39.22
CA GLU A 515 -33.23 21.67 -40.17
C GLU A 515 -32.25 20.61 -39.61
N GLU A 516 -32.49 20.09 -38.41
CA GLU A 516 -31.76 18.90 -37.91
C GLU A 516 -32.50 17.61 -38.33
N ALA A 517 -32.10 17.08 -39.49
CA ALA A 517 -32.52 15.76 -39.96
C ALA A 517 -31.69 14.63 -39.30
N ASP A 518 -32.35 13.81 -38.49
CA ASP A 518 -32.22 12.34 -38.34
C ASP A 518 -30.82 11.68 -38.41
N HIS A 519 -29.85 12.16 -37.60
CA HIS A 519 -28.56 11.50 -37.40
C HIS A 519 -28.37 11.04 -35.94
N PRO A 520 -27.83 9.83 -35.69
CA PRO A 520 -27.63 9.33 -34.32
C PRO A 520 -26.55 10.12 -33.58
N ASP A 521 -26.92 10.71 -32.45
CA ASP A 521 -26.04 11.53 -31.61
C ASP A 521 -24.89 10.72 -30.98
N ASP A 522 -23.65 11.17 -31.16
CA ASP A 522 -22.47 10.68 -30.43
C ASP A 522 -22.52 11.10 -28.95
N VAL A 523 -22.50 10.16 -27.99
CA VAL A 523 -22.57 10.39 -26.53
C VAL A 523 -21.28 9.96 -25.85
N LEU A 524 -20.54 10.89 -25.21
CA LEU A 524 -19.38 10.54 -24.38
C LEU A 524 -19.83 10.05 -22.99
N THR A 525 -19.64 8.76 -22.67
CA THR A 525 -20.03 8.16 -21.36
C THR A 525 -19.19 8.68 -20.19
N LYS A 526 -19.55 8.36 -18.94
CA LYS A 526 -18.73 8.67 -17.72
C LYS A 526 -17.29 8.22 -17.88
N GLU A 527 -17.18 7.17 -18.65
CA GLU A 527 -16.01 6.41 -18.93
C GLU A 527 -15.42 6.74 -20.31
N GLY A 528 -15.87 7.77 -21.02
CA GLY A 528 -15.22 8.23 -22.27
C GLY A 528 -15.51 7.38 -23.52
N TYR A 529 -16.54 6.53 -23.50
CA TYR A 529 -17.04 5.79 -24.67
C TYR A 529 -17.94 6.67 -25.52
N VAL A 530 -18.05 6.41 -26.83
CA VAL A 530 -19.03 7.04 -27.70
C VAL A 530 -20.20 6.08 -27.86
N ASP A 531 -21.22 6.21 -27.02
CA ASP A 531 -22.46 5.47 -27.17
C ASP A 531 -23.43 6.28 -28.04
N ARG A 532 -24.39 5.63 -28.69
CA ARG A 532 -25.41 6.32 -29.51
C ARG A 532 -26.80 5.80 -29.18
N VAL A 533 -27.78 6.68 -29.13
CA VAL A 533 -29.19 6.30 -28.97
C VAL A 533 -30.01 6.84 -30.14
N HIS A 534 -30.85 5.98 -30.70
CA HIS A 534 -31.78 6.33 -31.75
C HIS A 534 -33.18 5.86 -31.36
N LEU A 535 -34.13 6.80 -31.26
CA LEU A 535 -35.54 6.49 -31.08
C LEU A 535 -36.13 6.07 -32.44
N TYR A 536 -36.57 4.83 -32.55
CA TYR A 536 -37.12 4.28 -33.79
C TYR A 536 -38.65 4.40 -33.86
N ALA A 537 -39.34 4.28 -32.72
CA ALA A 537 -40.79 4.39 -32.65
C ALA A 537 -41.21 4.98 -31.30
N TYR A 538 -42.21 5.87 -31.31
CA TYR A 538 -42.89 6.35 -30.11
C TYR A 538 -44.38 6.52 -30.44
N THR A 539 -45.23 5.63 -29.93
CA THR A 539 -46.66 5.62 -30.28
C THR A 539 -47.52 4.98 -29.20
N SER A 540 -48.83 5.20 -29.30
CA SER A 540 -49.86 4.66 -28.41
C SER A 540 -50.72 3.63 -29.12
N HIS A 541 -51.06 2.53 -28.44
CA HIS A 541 -51.96 1.51 -28.99
C HIS A 541 -53.42 1.86 -28.68
N GLN A 542 -53.97 2.80 -29.45
CA GLN A 542 -55.34 3.31 -29.28
C GLN A 542 -56.40 2.20 -29.33
N ARG A 543 -56.11 1.08 -30.01
CA ARG A 543 -57.03 -0.06 -30.14
C ARG A 543 -57.06 -1.03 -28.96
N VAL A 544 -56.34 -0.73 -27.88
CA VAL A 544 -56.47 -1.46 -26.61
C VAL A 544 -57.59 -0.84 -25.78
N LEU A 545 -58.60 -1.63 -25.40
CA LEU A 545 -59.87 -1.15 -24.83
C LEU A 545 -60.11 -1.58 -23.38
N SER A 546 -59.15 -2.29 -22.78
CA SER A 546 -59.30 -2.92 -21.48
C SER A 546 -59.13 -1.98 -20.28
N SER A 547 -58.54 -0.79 -20.47
CA SER A 547 -58.35 0.26 -19.45
C SER A 547 -58.93 1.60 -19.91
N ASP A 548 -59.04 2.57 -18.98
CA ASP A 548 -59.36 3.97 -19.27
C ASP A 548 -58.13 4.79 -19.72
N HIS A 549 -56.94 4.18 -19.68
CA HIS A 549 -55.73 4.64 -20.35
C HIS A 549 -55.35 3.76 -21.54
N LYS A 550 -54.65 4.35 -22.51
CA LYS A 550 -54.06 3.64 -23.65
C LYS A 550 -52.58 3.35 -23.41
N PRO A 551 -52.09 2.13 -23.70
CA PRO A 551 -50.70 1.79 -23.48
C PRO A 551 -49.79 2.49 -24.48
N LEU A 552 -48.61 2.87 -24.01
CA LEU A 552 -47.59 3.61 -24.74
C LEU A 552 -46.36 2.72 -24.97
N ASP A 553 -45.78 2.80 -26.15
CA ASP A 553 -44.64 1.99 -26.59
C ASP A 553 -43.57 2.87 -27.22
N ALA A 554 -42.32 2.68 -26.79
CA ALA A 554 -41.14 3.31 -27.36
C ALA A 554 -40.05 2.29 -27.64
N ALA A 555 -39.56 2.26 -28.89
CA ALA A 555 -38.47 1.39 -29.31
C ALA A 555 -37.20 2.21 -29.57
N PHE A 556 -36.12 1.86 -28.87
CA PHE A 556 -34.82 2.49 -28.97
C PHE A 556 -33.80 1.52 -29.55
N THR A 557 -32.82 2.07 -30.25
CA THR A 557 -31.61 1.37 -30.64
C THR A 557 -30.43 2.03 -29.95
N VAL A 558 -29.68 1.25 -29.16
CA VAL A 558 -28.51 1.72 -28.40
C VAL A 558 -27.26 1.02 -28.94
N GLU A 559 -26.28 1.82 -29.34
CA GLU A 559 -24.93 1.37 -29.70
C GLU A 559 -24.00 1.66 -28.52
N TYR A 560 -23.30 0.64 -28.04
CA TYR A 560 -22.44 0.72 -26.86
C TYR A 560 -21.23 -0.22 -26.96
N ASP A 561 -20.15 0.10 -26.28
CA ASP A 561 -18.96 -0.75 -26.23
C ASP A 561 -19.08 -1.83 -25.16
N ALA A 562 -19.06 -3.11 -25.52
CA ALA A 562 -19.13 -4.23 -24.58
C ALA A 562 -17.76 -4.90 -24.36
N VAL A 563 -17.48 -5.32 -23.12
CA VAL A 563 -16.29 -6.11 -22.79
C VAL A 563 -16.34 -7.49 -23.44
N VAL A 564 -15.26 -7.88 -24.12
CA VAL A 564 -15.03 -9.24 -24.62
C VAL A 564 -14.22 -10.03 -23.57
N PRO A 565 -14.81 -11.05 -22.92
CA PRO A 565 -14.16 -11.75 -21.80
C PRO A 565 -12.80 -12.35 -22.13
N GLU A 566 -12.66 -12.92 -23.34
CA GLU A 566 -11.41 -13.55 -23.80
C GLU A 566 -10.27 -12.54 -23.96
N LEU A 567 -10.57 -11.35 -24.51
CA LEU A 567 -9.58 -10.28 -24.68
C LEU A 567 -9.19 -9.70 -23.32
N LYS A 568 -10.16 -9.48 -22.43
CA LYS A 568 -9.91 -8.99 -21.06
C LYS A 568 -9.02 -9.95 -20.28
N ALA A 569 -9.25 -11.26 -20.38
CA ALA A 569 -8.41 -12.28 -19.75
C ALA A 569 -6.97 -12.25 -20.28
N ARG A 570 -6.78 -12.07 -21.60
CA ARG A 570 -5.45 -11.95 -22.21
C ARG A 570 -4.70 -10.71 -21.71
N ILE A 571 -5.35 -9.54 -21.74
CA ILE A 571 -4.75 -8.29 -21.24
C ILE A 571 -4.44 -8.38 -19.74
N HIS A 572 -5.32 -9.00 -18.96
CA HIS A 572 -5.07 -9.23 -17.54
C HIS A 572 -3.80 -10.07 -17.31
N GLN A 573 -3.60 -11.15 -18.07
CA GLN A 573 -2.38 -11.95 -17.99
C GLN A 573 -1.13 -11.17 -18.41
N GLU A 574 -1.23 -10.34 -19.44
CA GLU A 574 -0.13 -9.50 -19.91
C GLU A 574 0.29 -8.46 -18.87
N VAL A 575 -0.68 -7.72 -18.32
CA VAL A 575 -0.45 -6.71 -17.28
C VAL A 575 0.10 -7.34 -16.00
N ALA A 576 -0.42 -8.51 -15.58
CA ALA A 576 0.12 -9.23 -14.44
C ALA A 576 1.59 -9.61 -14.66
N ARG A 577 1.94 -10.12 -15.86
CA ARG A 577 3.32 -10.45 -16.21
C ARG A 577 4.24 -9.22 -16.23
N GLU A 578 3.73 -8.07 -16.67
CA GLU A 578 4.47 -6.81 -16.68
C GLU A 578 4.73 -6.28 -15.27
N LEU A 579 3.72 -6.33 -14.39
CA LEU A 579 3.87 -5.95 -12.99
C LEU A 579 4.84 -6.88 -12.25
N ASP A 580 4.71 -8.20 -12.43
CA ASP A 580 5.65 -9.17 -11.85
C ASP A 580 7.08 -8.95 -12.35
N ARG A 581 7.24 -8.59 -13.64
CA ARG A 581 8.54 -8.27 -14.22
C ARG A 581 9.12 -6.99 -13.62
N ALA A 582 8.33 -5.92 -13.54
CA ALA A 582 8.76 -4.65 -12.98
C ALA A 582 9.11 -4.77 -11.49
N GLU A 583 8.37 -5.55 -10.71
CA GLU A 583 8.68 -5.82 -9.31
C GLU A 583 9.99 -6.59 -9.17
N ASN A 584 10.21 -7.61 -10.01
CA ASN A 584 11.46 -8.37 -10.00
C ASN A 584 12.67 -7.54 -10.46
N GLU A 585 12.50 -6.66 -11.45
CA GLU A 585 13.55 -5.76 -11.93
C GLU A 585 13.85 -4.62 -10.93
N GLY A 586 12.86 -4.17 -10.18
CA GLY A 586 12.98 -3.13 -9.15
C GLY A 586 13.51 -3.61 -7.80
N ARG A 587 13.74 -4.92 -7.62
CA ARG A 587 14.16 -5.48 -6.33
C ARG A 587 15.68 -5.33 -6.12
N PRO A 588 16.13 -4.69 -5.01
CA PRO A 588 17.55 -4.59 -4.69
C PRO A 588 18.19 -5.98 -4.48
N GLY A 589 19.34 -6.19 -5.09
CA GLY A 589 20.03 -7.48 -5.10
C GLY A 589 21.55 -7.33 -5.03
N ILE A 590 22.14 -7.96 -4.02
CA ILE A 590 23.60 -8.02 -3.83
C ILE A 590 24.11 -9.44 -4.05
N THR A 591 25.37 -9.55 -4.45
CA THR A 591 26.12 -10.82 -4.50
C THR A 591 27.26 -10.75 -3.51
N VAL A 592 27.37 -11.78 -2.66
CA VAL A 592 28.45 -11.91 -1.68
C VAL A 592 29.47 -12.92 -2.22
N VAL A 593 30.72 -12.49 -2.36
CA VAL A 593 31.83 -13.34 -2.79
C VAL A 593 32.79 -13.49 -1.62
N VAL A 594 32.96 -14.72 -1.14
CA VAL A 594 33.92 -15.05 -0.08
C VAL A 594 35.30 -15.32 -0.71
N ASP A 595 36.33 -14.61 -0.27
CA ASP A 595 37.70 -14.85 -0.73
C ASP A 595 38.16 -16.24 -0.29
N ARG A 596 38.50 -17.10 -1.27
CA ARG A 596 39.01 -18.44 -0.99
C ARG A 596 40.43 -18.37 -0.45
N SER A 597 40.70 -19.14 0.59
CA SER A 597 42.01 -19.20 1.22
C SER A 597 43.03 -19.93 0.32
N HIS A 598 44.08 -19.23 -0.12
CA HIS A 598 45.21 -19.84 -0.82
C HIS A 598 46.05 -20.79 0.06
N GLU A 599 45.77 -20.88 1.36
CA GLU A 599 46.50 -21.76 2.30
C GLU A 599 46.08 -23.23 2.22
N ALA A 600 44.93 -23.56 1.60
CA ALA A 600 44.49 -24.95 1.46
C ALA A 600 45.24 -25.74 0.37
N ASP A 601 45.90 -25.07 -0.57
CA ASP A 601 46.49 -25.72 -1.76
C ASP A 601 48.00 -26.04 -1.64
N ASN A 602 48.72 -25.49 -0.66
CA ASN A 602 50.20 -25.56 -0.66
C ASN A 602 50.84 -26.54 0.33
N ASN A 603 50.07 -27.38 1.05
CA ASN A 603 50.67 -28.34 2.00
C ASN A 603 50.15 -29.78 1.94
N SER A 604 49.55 -30.20 0.82
CA SER A 604 49.18 -31.60 0.58
C SER A 604 50.36 -32.38 0.00
N GLN A 605 51.32 -32.71 0.86
CA GLN A 605 52.24 -33.81 0.62
C GLN A 605 51.43 -35.13 0.59
N PRO A 606 51.62 -36.02 -0.40
CA PRO A 606 50.73 -37.16 -0.59
C PRO A 606 51.08 -38.28 0.40
N ASP A 607 50.47 -38.29 1.58
CA ASP A 607 50.62 -39.38 2.55
C ASP A 607 49.42 -40.35 2.54
N ALA A 608 49.76 -41.61 2.28
CA ALA A 608 49.11 -42.88 2.59
C ALA A 608 47.65 -43.16 2.15
N PRO A 609 47.38 -44.31 1.48
CA PRO A 609 46.04 -44.69 1.05
C PRO A 609 45.22 -45.20 2.25
N GLY A 610 44.29 -44.38 2.75
CA GLY A 610 43.34 -44.81 3.79
C GLY A 610 42.57 -43.72 4.53
N SER A 611 42.93 -42.45 4.36
CA SER A 611 42.23 -41.32 4.98
C SER A 611 41.02 -40.89 4.15
N ARG A 612 39.86 -40.84 4.82
CA ARG A 612 38.57 -40.33 4.36
C ARG A 612 38.72 -38.99 3.63
N PRO A 613 38.00 -38.73 2.53
CA PRO A 613 38.13 -37.47 1.78
C PRO A 613 37.84 -36.25 2.68
N PRO A 614 38.53 -35.11 2.47
CA PRO A 614 38.25 -33.89 3.23
C PRO A 614 36.78 -33.51 3.04
N SER A 615 36.14 -33.14 4.14
CA SER A 615 34.75 -32.70 4.19
C SER A 615 34.48 -31.67 3.10
N VAL A 616 33.43 -31.92 2.32
CA VAL A 616 32.82 -31.01 1.34
C VAL A 616 32.91 -29.57 1.85
N SER A 617 33.76 -28.75 1.23
CA SER A 617 33.79 -27.32 1.46
C SER A 617 32.42 -26.77 1.09
N ILE A 618 31.67 -26.31 2.09
CA ILE A 618 30.39 -25.64 1.86
C ILE A 618 30.71 -24.39 1.03
N PRO A 619 30.18 -24.27 -0.20
CA PRO A 619 30.31 -23.02 -0.96
C PRO A 619 29.77 -21.88 -0.08
N ASP A 620 30.51 -20.79 0.03
CA ASP A 620 30.13 -19.56 0.75
C ASP A 620 30.30 -19.56 2.29
N CYS A 621 31.11 -20.49 2.84
CA CYS A 621 31.51 -20.46 4.25
C CYS A 621 32.88 -19.77 4.45
N ILE A 622 32.97 -18.90 5.45
CA ILE A 622 34.22 -18.25 5.86
C ILE A 622 34.90 -19.12 6.92
N ASP A 623 36.03 -19.73 6.55
CA ASP A 623 36.83 -20.56 7.45
C ASP A 623 38.15 -19.87 7.83
N PHE A 624 38.30 -19.58 9.13
CA PHE A 624 39.52 -19.04 9.73
C PHE A 624 40.60 -20.12 9.98
N GLY A 625 40.25 -21.39 9.75
CA GLY A 625 41.11 -22.53 9.99
C GLY A 625 41.45 -22.65 11.47
N LYS A 626 42.72 -22.94 11.77
CA LYS A 626 43.20 -23.12 13.15
C LYS A 626 43.37 -21.78 13.88
N VAL A 627 42.59 -21.50 14.93
CA VAL A 627 42.63 -20.26 15.72
C VAL A 627 43.30 -20.51 17.07
N ALA A 628 44.21 -19.65 17.49
CA ALA A 628 44.97 -19.76 18.74
C ALA A 628 44.81 -18.52 19.63
N TYR A 629 45.14 -18.66 20.92
CA TYR A 629 45.06 -17.58 21.90
C TYR A 629 45.99 -16.40 21.54
N LEU A 630 45.47 -15.17 21.64
CA LEU A 630 46.18 -13.92 21.32
C LEU A 630 46.78 -13.86 19.90
N GLN A 631 46.23 -14.61 18.95
CA GLN A 631 46.62 -14.57 17.54
C GLN A 631 45.48 -14.05 16.68
N ARG A 632 45.67 -12.86 16.11
CA ARG A 632 44.70 -12.26 15.19
C ARG A 632 44.74 -12.94 13.84
N LYS A 633 43.57 -13.29 13.30
CA LYS A 633 43.40 -13.76 11.92
C LYS A 633 42.36 -12.93 11.21
N THR A 634 42.67 -12.53 9.97
CA THR A 634 41.80 -11.70 9.15
C THR A 634 41.37 -12.44 7.89
N ARG A 635 40.10 -12.31 7.52
CA ARG A 635 39.51 -12.79 6.26
C ARG A 635 38.71 -11.66 5.63
N SER A 636 38.64 -11.62 4.30
CA SER A 636 37.83 -10.66 3.56
C SER A 636 36.71 -11.34 2.79
N LEU A 637 35.62 -10.61 2.57
CA LEU A 637 34.60 -10.91 1.58
C LEU A 637 34.30 -9.64 0.77
N THR A 638 33.81 -9.81 -0.44
CA THR A 638 33.38 -8.70 -1.30
C THR A 638 31.87 -8.76 -1.46
N ILE A 639 31.19 -7.62 -1.26
CA ILE A 639 29.76 -7.45 -1.52
C ILE A 639 29.65 -6.55 -2.75
N ALA A 640 28.96 -7.02 -3.79
CA ALA A 640 28.73 -6.26 -5.02
C ALA A 640 27.23 -6.08 -5.27
N ASN A 641 26.80 -4.88 -5.67
CA ASN A 641 25.43 -4.66 -6.13
C ASN A 641 25.31 -5.15 -7.59
N THR A 642 24.59 -6.24 -7.78
CA THR A 642 24.33 -6.86 -9.09
C THR A 642 22.95 -6.53 -9.66
N SER A 643 22.16 -5.72 -8.94
CA SER A 643 20.83 -5.28 -9.37
C SER A 643 20.88 -3.97 -10.17
N GLN A 644 19.75 -3.61 -10.79
CA GLN A 644 19.62 -2.36 -11.56
C GLN A 644 19.25 -1.15 -10.67
N VAL A 645 19.04 -1.38 -9.38
CA VAL A 645 18.64 -0.37 -8.40
C VAL A 645 19.71 -0.23 -7.30
N PRO A 646 19.82 0.93 -6.63
CA PRO A 646 20.69 1.08 -5.47
C PRO A 646 20.31 0.09 -4.37
N ALA A 647 21.31 -0.57 -3.77
CA ALA A 647 21.10 -1.57 -2.74
C ALA A 647 21.68 -1.11 -1.40
N THR A 648 20.81 -0.95 -0.41
CA THR A 648 21.19 -0.61 0.96
C THR A 648 21.18 -1.85 1.83
N PHE A 649 22.27 -2.08 2.58
CA PHE A 649 22.41 -3.26 3.43
C PHE A 649 23.19 -2.98 4.72
N PHE A 650 22.95 -3.85 5.71
CA PHE A 650 23.60 -3.82 7.02
C PHE A 650 23.68 -5.21 7.64
N PHE A 651 24.62 -5.42 8.56
CA PHE A 651 24.62 -6.62 9.38
C PHE A 651 23.60 -6.50 10.51
N ALA A 652 22.68 -7.45 10.60
CA ALA A 652 21.59 -7.42 11.58
C ALA A 652 22.08 -7.85 12.97
N ASP A 653 21.62 -7.13 13.98
CA ASP A 653 21.86 -7.46 15.39
C ASP A 653 21.15 -8.78 15.75
N LYS A 654 21.81 -9.66 16.49
CA LYS A 654 21.19 -10.92 16.95
C LYS A 654 20.52 -10.71 18.30
N PRO A 655 19.25 -11.13 18.46
CA PRO A 655 18.56 -11.02 19.75
C PRO A 655 19.23 -11.93 20.77
N SER A 656 19.77 -11.37 21.84
CA SER A 656 20.41 -12.15 22.90
C SER A 656 19.37 -12.85 23.78
N ILE A 657 19.60 -14.12 24.11
CA ILE A 657 18.71 -14.94 24.97
C ILE A 657 18.99 -14.65 26.46
N THR A 658 20.09 -13.96 26.79
CA THR A 658 20.67 -13.87 28.14
C THR A 658 20.80 -12.45 28.70
N GLY A 659 20.10 -11.46 28.12
CA GLY A 659 20.09 -10.08 28.66
C GLY A 659 21.37 -9.29 28.43
N GLU A 660 22.24 -9.76 27.54
CA GLU A 660 23.32 -8.98 26.94
C GLU A 660 22.76 -8.10 25.80
N GLU A 661 23.41 -6.97 25.52
CA GLU A 661 23.05 -6.06 24.42
C GLU A 661 23.07 -6.80 23.08
N ASP A 662 22.12 -6.47 22.20
CA ASP A 662 22.06 -7.06 20.86
C ASP A 662 23.34 -6.71 20.08
N SER A 663 24.11 -7.72 19.69
CA SER A 663 25.37 -7.57 18.96
C SER A 663 25.30 -8.23 17.59
N ILE A 664 26.00 -7.63 16.63
CA ILE A 664 26.16 -8.16 15.26
C ILE A 664 26.91 -9.50 15.27
N ALA A 665 27.91 -9.63 16.15
CA ALA A 665 28.83 -10.76 16.21
C ALA A 665 29.22 -11.10 17.67
N PRO A 666 29.67 -12.34 17.93
CA PRO A 666 30.26 -12.75 19.21
C PRO A 666 31.52 -11.96 19.53
N SER A 667 31.90 -11.91 20.81
CA SER A 667 33.06 -11.15 21.30
C SER A 667 34.40 -11.47 20.63
N TRP A 668 34.56 -12.66 20.05
CA TRP A 668 35.78 -13.09 19.35
C TRP A 668 35.84 -12.70 17.87
N LEU A 669 34.75 -12.19 17.30
CA LEU A 669 34.63 -11.86 15.88
C LEU A 669 34.29 -10.37 15.71
N SER A 670 35.12 -9.66 14.96
CA SER A 670 34.88 -8.27 14.60
C SER A 670 34.69 -8.12 13.09
N VAL A 671 33.74 -7.27 12.67
CA VAL A 671 33.35 -7.09 11.26
C VAL A 671 33.49 -5.60 10.90
N TYR A 672 34.20 -5.31 9.81
CA TYR A 672 34.49 -3.94 9.37
C TYR A 672 34.25 -3.77 7.87
N PHE A 673 33.59 -2.68 7.48
CA PHE A 673 33.54 -2.24 6.08
C PHE A 673 34.84 -1.50 5.73
N VAL A 674 35.56 -1.97 4.72
CA VAL A 674 36.80 -1.35 4.27
C VAL A 674 36.46 -0.29 3.22
N ASN A 675 36.62 0.99 3.58
CA ASN A 675 36.46 2.08 2.64
C ASN A 675 37.75 2.25 1.81
N PRO A 676 37.68 2.25 0.47
CA PRO A 676 38.86 2.40 -0.38
C PRO A 676 39.53 3.78 -0.31
N GLU A 677 38.87 4.80 0.27
CA GLU A 677 39.41 6.16 0.42
C GLU A 677 40.17 6.42 1.74
N MET A 678 40.27 5.44 2.65
CA MET A 678 41.07 5.61 3.88
C MET A 678 42.47 5.04 3.71
N ASP A 679 43.47 5.92 3.88
CA ASP A 679 44.89 5.59 3.89
C ASP A 679 45.24 4.44 4.85
N ALA A 680 46.26 3.66 4.47
CA ALA A 680 46.75 2.45 5.15
C ALA A 680 47.44 2.72 6.51
N GLY A 681 46.72 3.33 7.46
CA GLY A 681 47.20 3.64 8.80
C GLY A 681 46.11 3.49 9.84
N THR A 682 46.09 2.35 10.52
CA THR A 682 45.23 2.00 11.68
C THR A 682 43.72 2.09 11.43
N PRO A 683 42.96 0.97 11.45
CA PRO A 683 41.52 1.04 11.48
C PRO A 683 41.10 1.67 12.82
N THR A 684 40.82 2.96 12.82
CA THR A 684 40.20 3.64 13.96
C THR A 684 38.89 2.90 14.21
N LEU A 685 38.72 2.37 15.43
CA LEU A 685 37.51 1.67 15.92
C LEU A 685 36.22 2.53 15.88
N GLU A 686 36.29 3.73 15.32
CA GLU A 686 35.21 4.69 15.27
C GLU A 686 34.75 4.83 13.80
N GLN A 687 33.48 4.47 13.57
CA GLN A 687 32.70 4.62 12.32
C GLN A 687 32.73 3.44 11.33
N ALA A 688 32.43 2.23 11.79
CA ALA A 688 31.72 1.30 10.91
C ALA A 688 30.32 1.89 10.65
N LYS A 689 30.05 2.38 9.44
CA LYS A 689 28.69 2.80 9.06
C LYS A 689 27.75 1.62 9.32
N LYS A 690 26.72 1.83 10.15
CA LYS A 690 25.73 0.79 10.46
C LYS A 690 24.98 0.35 9.20
N GLU A 691 24.91 1.23 8.19
CA GLU A 691 24.21 1.02 6.92
C GLU A 691 25.06 1.51 5.75
N VAL A 692 25.14 0.71 4.68
CA VAL A 692 25.92 0.99 3.46
C VAL A 692 24.99 0.89 2.25
N THR A 693 25.06 1.90 1.37
CA THR A 693 24.36 1.91 0.08
C THR A 693 25.36 1.79 -1.06
N LEU A 694 25.12 0.86 -1.98
CA LEU A 694 25.92 0.67 -3.19
C LEU A 694 25.09 0.96 -4.44
N GLU A 695 25.65 1.71 -5.38
CA GLU A 695 25.05 1.91 -6.70
C GLU A 695 25.20 0.64 -7.57
N PRO A 696 24.36 0.44 -8.60
CA PRO A 696 24.48 -0.67 -9.54
C PRO A 696 25.90 -0.82 -10.11
N GLY A 697 26.54 -1.97 -9.88
CA GLY A 697 27.90 -2.25 -10.35
C GLY A 697 29.02 -1.92 -9.35
N ASP A 698 28.71 -1.24 -8.24
CA ASP A 698 29.68 -0.98 -7.19
C ASP A 698 29.92 -2.19 -6.30
N ALA A 699 31.11 -2.26 -5.71
CA ALA A 699 31.50 -3.29 -4.76
C ALA A 699 32.25 -2.71 -3.56
N ILE A 700 32.05 -3.34 -2.39
CA ILE A 700 32.77 -3.02 -1.15
C ILE A 700 33.39 -4.28 -0.56
N ASN A 701 34.56 -4.12 0.07
CA ASN A 701 35.20 -5.20 0.81
C ASN A 701 34.84 -5.12 2.29
N VAL A 702 34.54 -6.26 2.89
CA VAL A 702 34.31 -6.42 4.32
C VAL A 702 35.45 -7.25 4.89
N SER A 703 36.11 -6.74 5.93
CA SER A 703 37.15 -7.46 6.67
C SER A 703 36.57 -8.04 7.95
N LEU A 704 36.84 -9.31 8.20
CA LEU A 704 36.47 -10.04 9.39
C LEU A 704 37.72 -10.45 10.16
N ASP A 705 37.81 -10.02 11.42
CA ASP A 705 38.92 -10.32 12.30
C ASP A 705 38.47 -11.26 13.42
N VAL A 706 39.18 -12.37 13.58
CA VAL A 706 39.09 -13.23 14.75
C VAL A 706 40.25 -12.96 15.68
N PHE A 707 39.95 -12.63 16.93
CA PHE A 707 40.93 -12.41 17.98
C PHE A 707 40.36 -12.86 19.33
N VAL A 708 41.05 -13.80 19.99
CA VAL A 708 40.65 -14.33 21.30
C VAL A 708 41.64 -13.82 22.34
N ASP A 709 41.19 -12.88 23.16
CA ASP A 709 41.98 -12.25 24.23
C ASP A 709 41.41 -12.50 25.63
N ASP A 710 40.09 -12.60 25.77
CA ASP A 710 39.43 -12.90 27.03
C ASP A 710 39.76 -14.30 27.53
N ILE A 711 40.31 -14.36 28.74
CA ILE A 711 40.69 -15.61 29.38
C ILE A 711 39.48 -16.48 29.76
N SER A 712 38.31 -15.88 29.97
CA SER A 712 37.08 -16.62 30.29
C SER A 712 36.57 -17.39 29.07
N LEU A 713 36.61 -16.76 27.89
CA LEU A 713 36.37 -17.43 26.62
C LEU A 713 37.40 -18.54 26.35
N VAL A 714 38.69 -18.29 26.59
CA VAL A 714 39.76 -19.32 26.45
C VAL A 714 39.49 -20.54 27.31
N ARG A 715 39.07 -20.36 28.57
CA ARG A 715 38.69 -21.46 29.48
C ARG A 715 37.55 -22.29 28.89
N SER A 716 36.51 -21.63 28.41
CA SER A 716 35.33 -22.26 27.81
C SER A 716 35.66 -23.01 26.51
N LEU A 717 36.53 -22.44 25.67
CA LEU A 717 37.03 -23.06 24.44
C LEU A 717 37.96 -24.26 24.74
N ASN A 718 38.82 -24.16 25.75
CA ASN A 718 39.68 -25.26 26.20
C ASN A 718 38.87 -26.42 26.79
N ALA A 719 37.82 -26.13 27.56
CA ALA A 719 36.89 -27.12 28.10
C ALA A 719 36.00 -27.76 27.04
N GLY A 720 35.86 -27.12 25.87
CA GLY A 720 34.98 -27.56 24.78
C GLY A 720 33.52 -27.18 24.96
N GLU A 721 33.21 -26.27 25.89
CA GLU A 721 31.86 -25.75 26.14
C GLU A 721 31.42 -24.76 25.06
N MET A 722 32.38 -24.03 24.49
CA MET A 722 32.16 -23.11 23.37
C MET A 722 32.91 -23.56 22.13
N HIS A 723 32.41 -23.16 20.96
CA HIS A 723 33.02 -23.39 19.65
C HIS A 723 33.04 -22.08 18.86
N LEU A 724 34.03 -21.93 17.98
CA LEU A 724 34.15 -20.77 17.09
C LEU A 724 33.31 -20.99 15.82
N ASP A 725 31.98 -21.09 15.99
CA ASP A 725 31.03 -21.24 14.89
C ASP A 725 29.92 -20.21 15.05
N ASP A 726 29.62 -19.45 14.00
CA ASP A 726 28.54 -18.47 14.00
C ASP A 726 27.98 -18.20 12.58
N VAL A 727 26.85 -17.50 12.46
CA VAL A 727 26.24 -17.11 11.17
C VAL A 727 25.95 -15.62 11.16
N LEU A 728 26.65 -14.85 10.33
CA LEU A 728 26.37 -13.43 10.16
C LEU A 728 25.15 -13.24 9.26
N ILE A 729 24.25 -12.32 9.63
CA ILE A 729 23.04 -12.02 8.86
C ILE A 729 23.23 -10.66 8.21
N LEU A 730 23.31 -10.63 6.89
CA LEU A 730 23.40 -9.42 6.09
C LEU A 730 22.03 -9.12 5.50
N ARG A 731 21.37 -8.09 6.01
CA ARG A 731 20.03 -7.66 5.60
C ARG A 731 20.13 -6.62 4.50
N VAL A 732 19.35 -6.82 3.44
CA VAL A 732 19.17 -5.84 2.35
C VAL A 732 17.79 -5.22 2.51
N THR A 733 17.71 -3.90 2.58
CA THR A 733 16.43 -3.18 2.65
C THR A 733 15.62 -3.47 1.39
N ASP A 734 14.38 -3.94 1.56
CA ASP A 734 13.48 -4.40 0.49
C ASP A 734 14.03 -5.55 -0.40
N GLY A 735 15.11 -6.20 0.05
CA GLY A 735 15.80 -7.27 -0.65
C GLY A 735 15.65 -8.64 0.01
N ARG A 736 16.65 -9.51 -0.21
CA ARG A 736 16.77 -10.83 0.46
C ARG A 736 17.86 -10.78 1.53
N ASP A 737 17.61 -11.42 2.67
CA ASP A 737 18.60 -11.62 3.72
C ASP A 737 19.65 -12.67 3.27
N HIS A 738 20.93 -12.39 3.52
CA HIS A 738 22.05 -13.28 3.23
C HIS A 738 22.64 -13.83 4.53
N PHE A 739 22.79 -15.16 4.60
CA PHE A 739 23.34 -15.86 5.77
C PHE A 739 24.76 -16.31 5.47
N ILE A 740 25.73 -15.75 6.19
CA ILE A 740 27.16 -15.98 5.95
C ILE A 740 27.70 -16.82 7.13
N PRO A 741 27.87 -18.14 6.97
CA PRO A 741 28.42 -18.98 8.02
C PRO A 741 29.92 -18.71 8.20
N VAL A 742 30.31 -18.54 9.46
CA VAL A 742 31.68 -18.29 9.91
C VAL A 742 32.13 -19.43 10.81
N ARG A 743 33.34 -19.97 10.57
CA ARG A 743 33.90 -21.09 11.31
C ARG A 743 35.37 -20.90 11.64
N GLY A 744 35.78 -21.48 12.76
CA GLY A 744 37.16 -21.60 13.20
C GLY A 744 37.36 -22.87 14.03
N THR A 745 38.55 -23.46 13.92
CA THR A 745 38.98 -24.61 14.71
C THR A 745 39.86 -24.11 15.86
N TRP A 746 39.36 -24.17 17.10
CA TRP A 746 40.12 -23.78 18.28
C TRP A 746 41.33 -24.71 18.52
N LEU A 747 42.49 -24.11 18.73
CA LEU A 747 43.70 -24.78 19.16
C LEU A 747 43.86 -24.67 20.67
N GLN A 748 43.94 -25.82 21.34
CA GLN A 748 44.07 -25.91 22.79
C GLN A 748 45.26 -25.10 23.31
N SER A 749 45.02 -24.27 24.34
CA SER A 749 46.08 -23.49 24.99
C SER A 749 46.37 -23.98 26.41
N CYS A 750 47.61 -23.81 26.87
CA CYS A 750 48.02 -24.03 28.25
C CYS A 750 47.54 -22.91 29.17
N PHE A 751 47.22 -21.74 28.60
CA PHE A 751 46.62 -20.62 29.31
C PHE A 751 45.19 -20.95 29.73
N GLY A 752 44.80 -20.50 30.93
CA GLY A 752 43.46 -20.71 31.46
C GLY A 752 43.23 -22.11 32.03
N ARG A 753 44.28 -22.90 32.26
CA ARG A 753 44.23 -24.20 32.93
C ARG A 753 44.73 -24.10 34.37
N SER A 754 44.37 -25.07 35.19
CA SER A 754 44.90 -25.23 36.55
C SER A 754 46.29 -25.87 36.55
N VAL A 755 47.04 -25.69 37.65
CA VAL A 755 48.30 -26.43 37.88
C VAL A 755 48.05 -27.94 37.86
N ASP A 756 46.94 -28.40 38.44
CA ASP A 756 46.59 -29.82 38.50
C ASP A 756 46.30 -30.42 37.11
N GLU A 757 45.70 -29.66 36.19
CA GLU A 757 45.52 -30.09 34.81
C GLU A 757 46.85 -30.16 34.06
N LEU A 758 47.68 -29.13 34.17
CA LEU A 758 48.93 -29.02 33.39
C LEU A 758 49.92 -30.16 33.69
N ILE A 759 50.02 -30.60 34.94
CA ILE A 759 50.92 -31.71 35.32
C ILE A 759 50.47 -33.09 34.80
N ARG A 760 49.23 -33.21 34.33
CA ARG A 760 48.66 -34.43 33.72
C ARG A 760 48.78 -34.46 32.20
N ILE A 761 49.31 -33.41 31.59
CA ILE A 761 49.50 -33.34 30.14
C ILE A 761 50.78 -34.11 29.75
N PRO A 762 50.70 -35.07 28.81
CA PRO A 762 51.86 -35.85 28.38
C PRO A 762 52.88 -35.03 27.57
N GLN A 763 53.94 -35.70 27.08
CA GLN A 763 54.92 -35.09 26.17
C GLN A 763 54.23 -34.64 24.86
N GLY A 764 54.58 -33.43 24.36
CA GLY A 764 53.95 -32.84 23.18
C GLY A 764 52.97 -31.69 23.46
N GLY A 765 52.75 -31.35 24.73
CA GLY A 765 52.02 -30.14 25.13
C GLY A 765 50.50 -30.26 25.01
N VAL A 766 49.80 -29.16 25.27
CA VAL A 766 48.33 -29.08 25.12
C VAL A 766 47.87 -29.35 23.70
N ARG A 767 48.71 -29.09 22.69
CA ARG A 767 48.37 -29.34 21.27
C ARG A 767 48.36 -30.82 20.89
N ALA A 768 48.89 -31.70 21.75
CA ALA A 768 48.76 -33.15 21.60
C ALA A 768 47.41 -33.69 22.11
N LEU A 769 46.63 -32.87 22.85
CA LEU A 769 45.30 -33.26 23.31
C LEU A 769 44.34 -33.36 22.12
N PRO A 770 43.41 -34.34 22.12
CA PRO A 770 42.42 -34.43 21.07
C PRO A 770 41.54 -33.16 21.08
N PRO A 771 41.13 -32.65 19.90
CA PRO A 771 40.21 -31.55 19.85
C PRO A 771 38.89 -31.94 20.54
N PRO A 772 38.26 -31.02 21.30
CA PRO A 772 37.00 -31.29 21.97
C PRO A 772 35.94 -31.72 20.95
N ARG A 773 35.26 -32.85 21.21
CA ARG A 773 34.22 -33.36 20.30
C ARG A 773 32.96 -32.51 20.45
N ARG A 774 32.40 -32.05 19.33
CA ARG A 774 31.13 -31.29 19.31
C ARG A 774 30.03 -32.06 20.05
N GLY A 775 29.46 -31.43 21.08
CA GLY A 775 28.33 -31.97 21.83
C GLY A 775 28.66 -32.95 22.97
N SER A 776 29.93 -33.17 23.32
CA SER A 776 30.31 -33.89 24.54
C SER A 776 30.83 -32.93 25.60
N SER A 777 30.10 -32.74 26.70
CA SER A 777 30.57 -31.99 27.87
C SER A 777 31.59 -32.83 28.65
N GLY A 778 32.87 -32.54 28.46
CA GLY A 778 33.94 -33.16 29.22
C GLY A 778 35.28 -32.51 28.90
N ALA A 779 35.93 -31.95 29.92
CA ALA A 779 37.26 -31.37 29.77
C ALA A 779 38.23 -32.43 29.20
N PRO A 780 39.11 -32.07 28.25
CA PRO A 780 40.07 -33.01 27.65
C PRO A 780 41.03 -33.66 28.67
N VAL A 781 41.20 -33.01 29.83
CA VAL A 781 42.02 -33.45 30.96
C VAL A 781 41.09 -33.62 32.16
N ASN A 782 41.19 -34.75 32.86
CA ASN A 782 40.39 -35.07 34.05
C ASN A 782 41.32 -35.45 35.20
N ASN A 783 40.91 -35.15 36.43
CA ASN A 783 41.62 -35.45 37.68
C ASN A 783 41.92 -36.95 37.87
N GLN A 784 41.28 -37.83 37.09
CA GLN A 784 41.51 -39.28 37.08
C GLN A 784 42.70 -39.74 36.21
N GLN A 785 43.34 -38.84 35.45
CA GLN A 785 44.52 -39.15 34.64
C GLN A 785 45.80 -39.20 35.48
N GLU A 786 46.81 -39.95 35.03
CA GLU A 786 48.11 -40.07 35.69
C GLU A 786 48.87 -38.73 35.70
N VAL A 787 49.54 -38.45 36.83
CA VAL A 787 50.42 -37.29 36.97
C VAL A 787 51.77 -37.60 36.32
N TYR A 788 52.16 -36.84 35.31
CA TYR A 788 53.42 -37.04 34.60
C TYR A 788 54.56 -36.16 35.13
N TRP A 789 54.23 -35.00 35.70
CA TRP A 789 55.21 -33.98 36.10
C TRP A 789 55.00 -33.52 37.54
N SER A 790 56.08 -33.15 38.24
CA SER A 790 56.01 -32.62 39.61
C SER A 790 55.61 -31.14 39.68
N ALA A 791 55.68 -30.42 38.55
CA ALA A 791 55.26 -29.03 38.39
C ALA A 791 54.93 -28.80 36.90
N PRO A 792 54.17 -27.75 36.55
CA PRO A 792 53.87 -27.44 35.16
C PRO A 792 55.14 -27.24 34.35
N ARG A 793 55.30 -28.01 33.27
CA ARG A 793 56.47 -27.94 32.38
C ARG A 793 56.57 -26.57 31.72
N GLU A 794 55.43 -25.96 31.41
CA GLU A 794 55.32 -24.63 30.81
C GLU A 794 55.95 -23.58 31.72
N LEU A 795 55.70 -23.67 33.04
CA LEU A 795 56.34 -22.81 34.05
C LEU A 795 57.86 -23.01 34.03
N PHE A 796 58.34 -24.25 34.04
CA PHE A 796 59.77 -24.57 34.00
C PHE A 796 60.45 -24.00 32.74
N LYS A 797 59.86 -24.18 31.57
CA LYS A 797 60.42 -23.65 30.31
C LYS A 797 60.50 -22.13 30.29
N LEU A 798 59.46 -21.45 30.77
CA LEU A 798 59.44 -19.98 30.82
C LEU A 798 60.50 -19.45 31.78
N THR A 799 60.59 -20.03 32.97
CA THR A 799 61.53 -19.61 34.01
C THR A 799 62.98 -19.92 33.64
N GLU A 800 63.27 -21.08 33.05
CA GLU A 800 64.59 -21.42 32.48
C GLU A 800 65.00 -20.45 31.36
N ALA A 801 64.07 -20.13 30.45
CA ALA A 801 64.32 -19.19 29.36
C ALA A 801 64.62 -17.78 29.88
N VAL A 802 63.90 -17.31 30.92
CA VAL A 802 64.18 -16.03 31.58
C VAL A 802 65.59 -16.03 32.18
N GLU A 803 65.99 -17.05 32.93
CA GLU A 803 67.34 -17.12 33.53
C GLU A 803 68.44 -17.08 32.46
N ALA A 804 68.32 -17.92 31.43
CA ALA A 804 69.29 -17.99 30.34
C ALA A 804 69.40 -16.67 29.57
N LEU A 805 68.28 -15.99 29.33
CA LEU A 805 68.25 -14.70 28.65
C LEU A 805 68.80 -13.57 29.51
N VAL A 806 68.59 -13.59 30.82
CA VAL A 806 69.16 -12.59 31.73
C VAL A 806 70.69 -12.64 31.70
N GLU A 807 71.28 -13.84 31.78
CA GLU A 807 72.74 -14.00 31.63
C GLU A 807 73.24 -13.45 30.30
N ARG A 808 72.51 -13.73 29.21
CA ARG A 808 72.83 -13.25 27.87
C ARG A 808 72.71 -11.73 27.77
N VAL A 809 71.66 -11.13 28.30
CA VAL A 809 71.42 -9.68 28.28
C VAL A 809 72.48 -8.95 29.11
N VAL A 810 72.86 -9.47 30.27
CA VAL A 810 73.95 -8.90 31.08
C VAL A 810 75.27 -8.97 30.30
N ALA A 811 75.58 -10.10 29.66
CA ALA A 811 76.77 -10.24 28.82
C ALA A 811 76.75 -9.27 27.62
N ASP A 812 75.64 -9.19 26.88
CA ASP A 812 75.49 -8.28 25.74
C ASP A 812 75.59 -6.81 26.19
N SER A 813 75.03 -6.44 27.34
CA SER A 813 75.12 -5.07 27.88
C SER A 813 76.54 -4.65 28.27
N ASN A 814 77.41 -5.61 28.60
CA ASN A 814 78.82 -5.36 28.89
C ASN A 814 79.67 -5.28 27.60
N MET A 815 79.18 -5.79 26.48
CA MET A 815 79.92 -5.92 25.21
C MET A 815 79.41 -5.02 24.08
N ILE A 816 78.14 -4.59 24.12
CA ILE A 816 77.45 -3.88 23.03
C ILE A 816 76.84 -2.58 23.57
N GLU A 817 77.31 -1.43 23.08
CA GLU A 817 76.86 -0.10 23.56
C GLU A 817 75.36 0.17 23.30
N SER A 818 74.76 -0.45 22.29
CA SER A 818 73.34 -0.30 21.93
C SER A 818 72.38 -1.17 22.77
N SER A 819 72.89 -2.05 23.64
CA SER A 819 72.08 -2.99 24.44
C SER A 819 72.16 -2.68 25.94
N GLN A 820 71.81 -1.45 26.34
CA GLN A 820 71.85 -1.05 27.75
C GLN A 820 70.60 -1.50 28.51
N VAL A 821 70.81 -2.19 29.64
CA VAL A 821 69.73 -2.58 30.55
C VAL A 821 69.15 -1.34 31.23
N PRO A 822 67.81 -1.20 31.35
CA PRO A 822 67.16 -0.09 32.06
C PRO A 822 67.54 -0.05 33.55
N LYS A 823 68.57 0.73 33.88
CA LYS A 823 69.08 0.77 35.26
C LYS A 823 68.14 1.49 36.22
N ASP A 824 67.37 2.46 35.75
CA ASP A 824 66.51 3.29 36.60
C ASP A 824 65.14 2.65 36.89
N ALA A 825 64.82 1.51 36.27
CA ALA A 825 63.57 0.80 36.43
C ALA A 825 63.75 -0.51 37.23
N ALA A 826 63.44 -0.48 38.53
CA ALA A 826 63.63 -1.63 39.42
C ALA A 826 62.73 -2.84 39.09
N GLY A 827 61.60 -2.63 38.41
CA GLY A 827 60.65 -3.69 38.03
C GLY A 827 61.01 -4.45 36.74
N TRP A 828 62.02 -4.03 36.00
CA TRP A 828 62.42 -4.69 34.75
C TRP A 828 63.05 -6.08 35.03
N PRO A 829 62.72 -7.13 34.25
CA PRO A 829 61.94 -7.17 33.01
C PRO A 829 60.44 -7.47 33.17
N PHE A 830 59.90 -7.56 34.39
CA PHE A 830 58.53 -8.06 34.63
C PHE A 830 57.45 -6.97 34.69
N ASP A 831 57.83 -5.71 34.91
CA ASP A 831 56.93 -4.57 34.91
C ASP A 831 56.76 -3.99 33.50
N CYS A 832 55.53 -3.93 33.00
CA CYS A 832 55.25 -3.42 31.67
C CYS A 832 55.59 -1.93 31.49
N ALA A 833 55.56 -1.14 32.57
CA ALA A 833 55.94 0.26 32.53
C ALA A 833 57.44 0.48 32.29
N SER A 834 58.25 -0.58 32.43
CA SER A 834 59.70 -0.55 32.29
C SER A 834 60.22 -1.04 30.93
N TRP A 835 59.32 -1.49 30.04
CA TRP A 835 59.70 -2.08 28.77
C TRP A 835 60.17 -1.05 27.74
N THR A 836 61.15 -1.47 26.95
CA THR A 836 61.78 -0.65 25.92
C THR A 836 61.30 -1.01 24.50
N PHE A 837 60.65 -2.16 24.34
CA PHE A 837 60.11 -2.58 23.06
C PHE A 837 58.71 -1.99 22.78
N ASN A 838 58.69 -0.93 21.96
CA ASN A 838 57.51 -0.11 21.69
C ASN A 838 56.73 -0.47 20.41
N ASP A 839 57.22 -1.39 19.57
CA ASP A 839 56.49 -1.84 18.38
C ASP A 839 55.42 -2.86 18.77
N SER A 840 54.19 -2.39 18.97
CA SER A 840 53.06 -3.21 19.39
C SER A 840 52.76 -4.36 18.42
N LYS A 841 52.89 -4.14 17.10
CA LYS A 841 52.53 -5.15 16.09
C LYS A 841 53.57 -6.26 16.03
N ALA A 842 54.86 -5.90 16.02
CA ALA A 842 55.93 -6.88 16.07
C ALA A 842 55.92 -7.67 17.40
N ARG A 843 55.58 -7.01 18.50
CA ARG A 843 55.43 -7.62 19.82
C ARG A 843 54.30 -8.64 19.88
N GLU A 844 53.13 -8.32 19.32
CA GLU A 844 52.00 -9.25 19.22
C GLU A 844 52.38 -10.51 18.43
N VAL A 845 53.03 -10.36 17.28
CA VAL A 845 53.45 -11.49 16.44
C VAL A 845 54.46 -12.39 17.18
N GLN A 846 55.49 -11.79 17.79
CA GLN A 846 56.51 -12.55 18.52
C GLN A 846 55.94 -13.23 19.77
N LYS A 847 55.03 -12.56 20.49
CA LYS A 847 54.28 -13.16 21.61
C LYS A 847 53.45 -14.36 21.15
N GLY A 848 52.74 -14.25 20.03
CA GLY A 848 51.99 -15.35 19.43
C GLY A 848 52.87 -16.57 19.13
N SER A 849 54.07 -16.37 18.59
CA SER A 849 55.04 -17.44 18.33
C SER A 849 55.53 -18.13 19.61
N VAL A 850 55.75 -17.37 20.68
CA VAL A 850 56.13 -17.93 22.00
C VAL A 850 54.99 -18.78 22.58
N LEU A 851 53.75 -18.29 22.49
CA LEU A 851 52.56 -19.03 22.95
C LEU A 851 52.39 -20.35 22.20
N ASP A 852 52.55 -20.35 20.88
CA ASP A 852 52.47 -21.59 20.09
C ASP A 852 53.62 -22.56 20.42
N ALA A 853 54.83 -22.06 20.67
CA ALA A 853 55.95 -22.89 21.09
C ALA A 853 55.69 -23.54 22.47
N LEU A 854 55.11 -22.78 23.40
CA LEU A 854 54.73 -23.26 24.72
C LEU A 854 53.63 -24.33 24.63
N ASP A 855 52.56 -24.04 23.87
CA ASP A 855 51.41 -24.92 23.69
C ASP A 855 51.80 -26.25 23.00
N ALA A 856 52.75 -26.20 22.06
CA ALA A 856 53.24 -27.36 21.30
C ALA A 856 54.47 -28.05 21.92
N ASP A 857 54.86 -27.68 23.15
CA ASP A 857 56.01 -28.26 23.86
C ASP A 857 57.35 -28.14 23.10
N LYS A 858 57.53 -27.06 22.33
CA LYS A 858 58.78 -26.74 21.62
C LYS A 858 59.72 -25.90 22.47
N ASN A 859 60.93 -25.64 21.96
CA ASN A 859 61.89 -24.72 22.57
C ASN A 859 61.46 -23.27 22.33
N ILE A 860 61.35 -22.48 23.40
CA ILE A 860 60.89 -21.09 23.35
C ILE A 860 61.97 -20.17 22.75
N ASN A 861 63.25 -20.48 22.91
CA ASN A 861 64.32 -19.63 22.38
C ASN A 861 64.38 -19.66 20.84
N ASP A 862 63.91 -20.76 20.23
CA ASP A 862 63.86 -20.96 18.79
C ASP A 862 62.62 -20.30 18.13
N SER A 863 61.67 -19.79 18.92
CA SER A 863 60.43 -19.18 18.40
C SER A 863 60.61 -17.73 17.95
N PHE A 864 61.75 -17.12 18.23
CA PHE A 864 62.07 -15.76 17.83
C PHE A 864 62.86 -15.73 16.51
N PRO A 865 62.67 -14.69 15.67
CA PRO A 865 63.58 -14.42 14.58
C PRO A 865 65.05 -14.35 15.06
N VAL A 866 65.97 -14.82 14.21
CA VAL A 866 67.41 -14.87 14.53
C VAL A 866 67.97 -13.47 14.84
N GLU A 867 67.38 -12.44 14.25
CA GLU A 867 67.80 -11.03 14.37
C GLU A 867 67.28 -10.33 15.62
N THR A 868 66.36 -10.92 16.39
CA THR A 868 65.76 -10.26 17.55
C THR A 868 66.78 -10.12 18.70
N PRO A 869 67.01 -8.90 19.25
CA PRO A 869 67.89 -8.69 20.39
C PRO A 869 67.46 -9.46 21.65
N ALA A 870 68.41 -9.96 22.44
CA ALA A 870 68.14 -10.71 23.66
C ALA A 870 67.28 -9.92 24.68
N LEU A 871 67.44 -8.59 24.72
CA LEU A 871 66.68 -7.70 25.58
C LEU A 871 65.17 -7.74 25.25
N GLN A 872 64.82 -7.69 23.96
CA GLN A 872 63.41 -7.77 23.51
C GLN A 872 62.82 -9.16 23.77
N LYS A 873 63.61 -10.22 23.54
CA LYS A 873 63.19 -11.61 23.86
C LYS A 873 62.83 -11.76 25.34
N LEU A 874 63.66 -11.18 26.22
CA LEU A 874 63.45 -11.24 27.67
C LEU A 874 62.17 -10.50 28.08
N GLU A 875 61.91 -9.30 27.56
CA GLU A 875 60.66 -8.57 27.84
C GLU A 875 59.41 -9.36 27.42
N ILE A 876 59.44 -10.00 26.24
CA ILE A 876 58.32 -10.80 25.73
C ILE A 876 58.11 -12.08 26.54
N ILE A 877 59.17 -12.82 26.88
CA ILE A 877 59.04 -14.02 27.71
C ILE A 877 58.58 -13.67 29.13
N SER A 878 59.06 -12.55 29.69
CA SER A 878 58.58 -12.02 30.97
C SER A 878 57.09 -11.66 30.90
N GLU A 879 56.63 -11.03 29.83
CA GLU A 879 55.19 -10.77 29.58
C GLU A 879 54.38 -12.07 29.53
N VAL A 880 54.86 -13.07 28.78
CA VAL A 880 54.20 -14.38 28.67
C VAL A 880 54.18 -15.10 30.01
N LEU A 881 55.24 -15.03 30.81
CA LEU A 881 55.29 -15.61 32.15
C LEU A 881 54.26 -14.97 33.08
N ILE A 882 54.20 -13.63 33.13
CA ILE A 882 53.22 -12.91 33.93
C ILE A 882 51.80 -13.24 33.46
N GLY A 883 51.57 -13.25 32.14
CA GLY A 883 50.30 -13.65 31.54
C GLY A 883 49.90 -15.08 31.89
N PHE A 884 50.85 -16.02 31.82
CA PHE A 884 50.64 -17.43 32.13
C PHE A 884 50.23 -17.59 33.60
N LEU A 885 50.98 -16.97 34.51
CA LEU A 885 50.68 -16.98 35.94
C LEU A 885 49.31 -16.34 36.24
N ASN A 886 48.94 -15.26 35.56
CA ASN A 886 47.61 -14.65 35.67
C ASN A 886 46.48 -15.50 35.07
N SER A 887 46.78 -16.34 34.09
CA SER A 887 45.79 -17.19 33.43
C SER A 887 45.37 -18.40 34.29
N LEU A 888 46.28 -18.89 35.16
CA LEU A 888 46.06 -20.06 36.00
C LEU A 888 44.77 -19.91 36.82
N THR A 889 43.89 -20.91 36.77
CA THR A 889 42.57 -20.87 37.43
C THR A 889 42.69 -20.93 38.95
N ASP A 890 43.64 -21.73 39.44
CA ASP A 890 43.98 -21.96 40.85
C ASP A 890 45.19 -21.14 41.32
N GLY A 891 46.06 -20.72 40.39
CA GLY A 891 47.30 -20.00 40.70
C GLY A 891 48.36 -20.90 41.33
N ILE A 892 49.55 -20.35 41.55
CA ILE A 892 50.63 -21.10 42.23
C ILE A 892 50.26 -21.35 43.69
N VAL A 893 49.65 -20.37 44.36
CA VAL A 893 49.07 -20.54 45.71
C VAL A 893 47.55 -20.46 45.60
N PRO A 894 46.84 -21.62 45.65
CA PRO A 894 45.40 -21.69 45.63
C PRO A 894 44.72 -21.01 46.82
N ALA A 895 43.48 -20.57 46.62
CA ALA A 895 42.68 -19.91 47.66
C ALA A 895 42.65 -20.68 49.00
N PRO A 896 42.46 -22.02 49.03
CA PRO A 896 42.48 -22.76 50.31
C PRO A 896 43.84 -22.75 51.04
N LEU A 897 44.95 -22.59 50.31
CA LEU A 897 46.28 -22.47 50.93
C LEU A 897 46.55 -21.04 51.37
N TRP A 898 46.12 -20.06 50.57
CA TRP A 898 46.18 -18.65 50.94
C TRP A 898 45.35 -18.36 52.20
N ASP A 899 44.13 -18.88 52.30
CA ASP A 899 43.26 -18.69 53.47
C ASP A 899 43.90 -19.21 54.76
N LYS A 900 44.66 -20.32 54.69
CA LYS A 900 45.44 -20.85 55.82
C LYS A 900 46.59 -19.91 56.21
N LEU A 901 47.36 -19.44 55.23
CA LEU A 901 48.46 -18.49 55.46
C LEU A 901 47.92 -17.19 56.06
N GLU A 902 46.81 -16.66 55.52
CA GLU A 902 46.18 -15.43 55.97
C GLU A 902 45.63 -15.57 57.39
N ALA A 903 44.93 -16.68 57.70
CA ALA A 903 44.42 -16.96 59.04
C ALA A 903 45.55 -17.06 60.07
N ASP A 904 46.65 -17.74 59.73
CA ASP A 904 47.83 -17.83 60.58
C ASP A 904 48.48 -16.46 60.82
N MET A 905 48.59 -15.60 59.80
CA MET A 905 49.11 -14.23 59.95
C MET A 905 48.23 -13.38 60.86
N VAL A 906 46.91 -13.44 60.67
CA VAL A 906 45.95 -12.70 61.51
C VAL A 906 46.00 -13.21 62.96
N SER A 907 46.20 -14.52 63.17
CA SER A 907 46.30 -15.10 64.52
C SER A 907 47.55 -14.65 65.29
N ARG A 908 48.66 -14.34 64.59
CA ARG A 908 49.93 -13.92 65.20
C ARG A 908 49.96 -12.47 65.66
N GLY A 909 49.05 -11.63 65.14
CA GLY A 909 48.72 -10.31 65.67
C GLY A 909 49.92 -9.44 66.07
N ALA A 910 50.16 -9.30 67.38
CA ALA A 910 51.15 -8.39 67.96
C ALA A 910 52.60 -8.89 67.97
N ASN A 911 52.86 -10.15 67.61
CA ASN A 911 54.21 -10.74 67.50
C ASN A 911 54.42 -11.28 66.06
N PRO A 912 54.63 -10.41 65.06
CA PRO A 912 54.96 -10.84 63.71
C PRO A 912 56.32 -11.54 63.68
N LEU A 913 56.46 -12.57 62.83
CA LEU A 913 57.78 -13.15 62.55
C LEU A 913 58.65 -12.07 61.90
N THR A 914 59.78 -11.75 62.50
CA THR A 914 60.75 -10.79 61.95
C THR A 914 61.93 -11.47 61.28
N ASP A 915 62.14 -12.76 61.55
CA ASP A 915 63.22 -13.54 60.94
C ASP A 915 62.79 -14.14 59.59
N THR A 916 63.61 -13.94 58.57
CA THR A 916 63.34 -14.35 57.19
C THR A 916 63.27 -15.88 57.05
N GLU A 917 64.12 -16.60 57.78
CA GLU A 917 64.17 -18.07 57.70
C GLU A 917 62.98 -18.73 58.42
N GLU A 918 62.52 -18.14 59.52
CA GLU A 918 61.26 -18.54 60.17
C GLU A 918 60.05 -18.34 59.26
N ILE A 919 59.97 -17.21 58.53
CA ILE A 919 58.88 -16.96 57.57
C ILE A 919 58.93 -18.00 56.43
N LYS A 920 60.10 -18.25 55.85
CA LYS A 920 60.26 -19.24 54.77
C LYS A 920 59.83 -20.63 55.23
N THR A 921 60.26 -21.06 56.41
CA THR A 921 59.95 -22.39 56.95
C THR A 921 58.44 -22.55 57.16
N TRP A 922 57.77 -21.54 57.70
CA TRP A 922 56.32 -21.56 57.90
C TRP A 922 55.54 -21.61 56.58
N VAL A 923 55.90 -20.79 55.59
CA VAL A 923 55.23 -20.78 54.28
C VAL A 923 55.38 -22.13 53.57
N LEU A 924 56.59 -22.71 53.57
CA LEU A 924 56.86 -24.00 52.95
C LEU A 924 56.13 -25.15 53.68
N ASP A 925 55.96 -25.08 54.99
CA ASP A 925 55.17 -26.07 55.75
C ASP A 925 53.70 -26.07 55.31
N VAL A 926 53.08 -24.90 55.14
CA VAL A 926 51.70 -24.80 54.65
C VAL A 926 51.59 -25.28 53.20
N LEU A 927 52.52 -24.88 52.33
CA LEU A 927 52.54 -25.30 50.93
C LEU A 927 52.86 -26.80 50.76
N SER A 928 53.55 -27.44 51.70
CA SER A 928 53.86 -28.88 51.65
C SER A 928 52.62 -29.77 51.57
N THR A 929 51.45 -29.25 52.00
CA THR A 929 50.15 -29.93 51.84
C THR A 929 49.74 -30.13 50.38
N SER A 930 50.35 -29.40 49.44
CA SER A 930 50.18 -29.56 47.99
C SER A 930 51.56 -29.55 47.29
N PRO A 931 52.20 -30.72 47.10
CA PRO A 931 53.57 -30.81 46.60
C PRO A 931 53.81 -30.10 45.25
N ASN A 932 52.85 -30.19 44.33
CA ASN A 932 53.02 -29.63 42.98
C ASN A 932 53.03 -28.08 43.00
N HIS A 933 52.20 -27.49 43.86
CA HIS A 933 52.17 -26.05 44.08
C HIS A 933 53.41 -25.58 44.87
N ASN A 934 53.85 -26.35 45.86
CA ASN A 934 55.08 -26.07 46.60
C ASN A 934 56.30 -26.00 45.68
N ILE A 935 56.49 -27.02 44.82
CA ILE A 935 57.61 -27.06 43.87
C ILE A 935 57.53 -25.88 42.89
N SER A 936 56.33 -25.58 42.38
CA SER A 936 56.11 -24.43 41.48
C SER A 936 56.46 -23.09 42.14
N PHE A 937 56.11 -22.92 43.42
CA PHE A 937 56.41 -21.73 44.21
C PHE A 937 57.92 -21.57 44.46
N VAL A 938 58.59 -22.64 44.90
CA VAL A 938 60.04 -22.64 45.13
C VAL A 938 60.79 -22.36 43.83
N PHE A 939 60.37 -22.97 42.73
CA PHE A 939 61.01 -22.77 41.43
C PHE A 939 60.93 -21.32 40.97
N LEU A 940 59.72 -20.75 40.99
CA LEU A 940 59.49 -19.36 40.59
C LEU A 940 60.30 -18.39 41.46
N THR A 941 60.23 -18.54 42.78
CA THR A 941 60.92 -17.62 43.71
C THR A 941 62.44 -17.75 43.65
N SER A 942 62.97 -18.96 43.48
CA SER A 942 64.40 -19.18 43.24
C SER A 942 64.87 -18.48 41.96
N MET A 943 64.09 -18.58 40.88
CA MET A 943 64.39 -17.86 39.63
C MET A 943 64.40 -16.35 39.85
N LEU A 944 63.37 -15.79 40.50
CA LEU A 944 63.30 -14.35 40.76
C LEU A 944 64.48 -13.84 41.58
N SER A 945 64.90 -14.60 42.60
CA SER A 945 66.06 -14.26 43.43
C SER A 945 67.36 -14.24 42.61
N ARG A 946 67.54 -15.23 41.73
CA ARG A 946 68.69 -15.35 40.81
C ARG A 946 68.71 -14.24 39.76
N VAL A 947 67.58 -13.98 39.10
CA VAL A 947 67.44 -12.93 38.07
C VAL A 947 67.73 -11.57 38.65
N ALA A 948 67.15 -11.26 39.81
CA ALA A 948 67.48 -10.02 40.50
C ALA A 948 69.01 -9.95 40.74
N GLY A 949 69.64 -11.11 41.03
CA GLY A 949 71.04 -11.24 41.50
C GLY A 949 72.03 -10.84 40.43
N GLU A 950 71.72 -11.27 39.21
CA GLU A 950 72.46 -10.94 38.01
C GLU A 950 72.22 -9.49 37.56
N LEU A 951 70.98 -8.97 37.69
CA LEU A 951 70.63 -7.60 37.25
C LEU A 951 71.00 -6.49 38.23
N ALA A 952 71.15 -6.82 39.52
CA ALA A 952 71.58 -5.90 40.57
C ALA A 952 72.68 -6.55 41.44
N PRO A 953 73.89 -6.75 40.90
CA PRO A 953 74.96 -7.43 41.61
C PRO A 953 75.51 -6.56 42.74
N VAL A 954 75.63 -7.15 43.93
CA VAL A 954 76.19 -6.48 45.12
C VAL A 954 77.57 -7.07 45.46
N PRO A 955 78.64 -6.25 45.57
CA PRO A 955 79.95 -6.72 45.98
C PRO A 955 79.95 -7.35 47.39
N LYS A 956 80.68 -8.46 47.58
CA LYS A 956 80.75 -9.21 48.85
C LYS A 956 81.18 -8.35 50.07
N VAL A 957 81.92 -7.27 49.85
CA VAL A 957 82.39 -6.35 50.91
C VAL A 957 81.25 -5.46 51.43
N SER A 958 80.31 -5.10 50.55
CA SER A 958 79.18 -4.21 50.84
C SER A 958 78.16 -4.85 51.80
N TRP A 959 77.91 -6.16 51.66
CA TRP A 959 77.05 -6.92 52.58
C TRP A 959 77.61 -7.03 54.01
N ARG A 960 78.94 -7.08 54.16
CA ARG A 960 79.58 -7.13 55.48
C ARG A 960 79.48 -5.80 56.21
N ASN A 961 79.60 -4.70 55.48
CA ASN A 961 79.50 -3.35 56.06
C ASN A 961 78.06 -2.98 56.45
N SER A 962 77.04 -3.47 55.72
CA SER A 962 75.63 -3.27 56.08
C SER A 962 75.22 -4.07 57.33
N LYS A 963 75.65 -5.34 57.46
CA LYS A 963 75.37 -6.17 58.66
C LYS A 963 76.16 -5.74 59.91
N ALA A 964 77.37 -5.20 59.77
CA ALA A 964 78.20 -4.73 60.89
C ALA A 964 77.58 -3.54 61.67
N GLY A 965 76.65 -2.80 61.06
CA GLY A 965 75.91 -1.72 61.71
C GLY A 965 74.82 -2.20 62.68
N SER A 966 74.38 -3.46 62.60
CA SER A 966 73.25 -3.99 63.38
C SER A 966 73.67 -4.67 64.70
N VAL A 967 74.89 -5.22 64.79
CA VAL A 967 75.29 -6.11 65.91
C VAL A 967 75.90 -5.39 67.13
N ARG A 968 76.04 -4.06 67.12
CA ARG A 968 76.66 -3.32 68.24
C ARG A 968 75.71 -2.73 69.30
N SER A 969 74.41 -3.06 69.28
CA SER A 969 73.44 -2.53 70.25
C SER A 969 72.76 -3.63 71.09
N SER A 970 73.54 -4.43 71.83
CA SER A 970 72.95 -5.38 72.80
C SER A 970 73.74 -5.56 74.11
N MET A 971 74.72 -4.70 74.41
CA MET A 971 75.35 -4.67 75.74
C MET A 971 75.64 -3.23 76.16
N GLU A 972 74.64 -2.54 76.73
CA GLU A 972 74.85 -1.50 77.75
C GLU A 972 73.50 -1.08 78.36
N THR A 973 72.93 -1.95 79.19
CA THR A 973 71.76 -1.64 80.03
C THR A 973 72.20 -1.40 81.46
N VAL A 974 73.02 -0.38 81.74
CA VAL A 974 73.22 0.11 83.11
C VAL A 974 73.42 1.63 83.11
N ARG A 975 72.54 2.30 83.89
CA ARG A 975 72.55 3.71 84.34
C ARG A 975 71.95 4.77 83.41
N ARG A 976 70.68 5.08 83.70
CA ARG A 976 70.15 6.44 83.60
C ARG A 976 70.88 7.34 84.60
N SER A 977 71.45 8.45 84.13
CA SER A 977 71.19 9.83 84.58
C SER A 977 72.35 10.75 84.21
N LEU A 978 71.99 12.01 83.90
CA LEU A 978 72.85 13.21 83.73
C LEU A 978 73.47 13.45 82.34
N SER A 979 72.80 14.34 81.60
CA SER A 979 73.35 15.46 80.82
C SER A 979 74.76 15.34 80.20
N TRP A 980 74.82 14.97 78.92
CA TRP A 980 75.59 15.69 77.87
C TRP A 980 75.12 15.20 76.48
N LYS A 981 74.37 16.00 75.71
CA LYS A 981 73.99 15.66 74.32
C LYS A 981 75.14 15.98 73.36
N GLY A 982 76.14 15.10 73.33
CA GLY A 982 77.00 14.92 72.16
C GLY A 982 76.19 14.22 71.06
N LYS A 983 76.35 14.66 69.80
CA LYS A 983 75.75 14.02 68.63
C LYS A 983 76.19 12.55 68.57
N ALA A 984 75.23 11.63 68.52
CA ALA A 984 75.49 10.25 68.09
C ALA A 984 76.05 10.28 66.65
N PRO A 985 76.99 9.39 66.28
CA PRO A 985 77.44 9.30 64.90
C PRO A 985 76.25 8.90 64.01
N LEU A 986 76.05 9.61 62.91
CA LEU A 986 75.14 9.19 61.84
C LEU A 986 75.56 7.79 61.35
N PRO A 987 74.62 6.86 61.10
CA PRO A 987 74.97 5.60 60.44
C PRO A 987 75.64 5.88 59.09
N PRO A 988 76.62 5.08 58.67
CA PRO A 988 77.26 5.26 57.36
C PRO A 988 76.19 5.22 56.24
N PRO A 989 76.35 6.00 55.16
CA PRO A 989 75.42 5.95 54.04
C PRO A 989 75.36 4.53 53.48
N ALA A 990 74.15 4.01 53.29
CA ALA A 990 73.93 2.70 52.71
C ALA A 990 74.54 2.65 51.30
N ASP A 991 75.22 1.54 50.97
CA ASP A 991 75.83 1.36 49.65
C ASP A 991 74.74 1.44 48.56
N PRO A 992 74.89 2.29 47.53
CA PRO A 992 73.89 2.45 46.48
C PRO A 992 73.55 1.14 45.75
N ASN A 993 74.47 0.17 45.69
CA ASN A 993 74.19 -1.13 45.08
C ASN A 993 73.27 -1.99 45.96
N VAL A 994 73.37 -1.87 47.29
CA VAL A 994 72.49 -2.56 48.24
C VAL A 994 71.08 -1.96 48.18
N LEU A 995 70.96 -0.63 48.13
CA LEU A 995 69.67 0.04 47.97
C LEU A 995 69.00 -0.29 46.63
N ARG A 996 69.79 -0.38 45.55
CA ARG A 996 69.30 -0.82 44.24
C ARG A 996 68.79 -2.26 44.29
N ARG A 997 69.54 -3.16 44.92
CA ARG A 997 69.17 -4.57 45.09
C ARG A 997 67.85 -4.71 45.85
N GLU A 998 67.72 -4.04 46.99
CA GLU A 998 66.48 -4.05 47.79
C GLU A 998 65.29 -3.45 47.03
N ALA A 999 65.53 -2.44 46.17
CA ALA A 999 64.49 -1.88 45.32
C ALA A 999 64.02 -2.86 44.24
N VAL A 1000 64.92 -3.61 43.62
CA VAL A 1000 64.59 -4.66 42.62
C VAL A 1000 63.83 -5.82 43.26
N GLU A 1001 64.32 -6.35 44.39
CA GLU A 1001 63.65 -7.44 45.12
C GLU A 1001 62.23 -7.05 45.53
N ARG A 1002 62.05 -5.82 46.03
CA ARG A 1002 60.72 -5.28 46.37
C ARG A 1002 59.83 -5.10 45.16
N ALA A 1003 60.36 -4.56 44.05
CA ALA A 1003 59.61 -4.39 42.82
C ALA A 1003 59.14 -5.75 42.27
N TYR A 1004 59.98 -6.78 42.32
CA TYR A 1004 59.59 -8.13 41.91
C TYR A 1004 58.50 -8.71 42.82
N ALA A 1005 58.65 -8.56 44.14
CA ALA A 1005 57.59 -8.98 45.06
C ALA A 1005 56.27 -8.23 44.80
N ASP A 1006 56.31 -6.94 44.48
CA ASP A 1006 55.13 -6.14 44.14
C ASP A 1006 54.47 -6.58 42.83
N VAL A 1007 55.24 -6.90 41.77
CA VAL A 1007 54.70 -7.40 40.49
C VAL A 1007 54.07 -8.78 40.68
N PHE A 1008 54.71 -9.68 41.43
CA PHE A 1008 54.28 -11.08 41.52
C PHE A 1008 53.21 -11.34 42.60
N ARG A 1009 52.97 -10.41 43.55
CA ARG A 1009 51.97 -10.60 44.62
C ARG A 1009 50.55 -10.83 44.10
N ASP A 1010 50.20 -10.30 42.93
CA ASP A 1010 48.85 -10.37 42.38
C ASP A 1010 48.68 -11.57 41.43
N VAL A 1011 49.78 -12.11 40.90
CA VAL A 1011 49.76 -13.19 39.90
C VAL A 1011 50.00 -14.58 40.51
N VAL A 1012 50.73 -14.67 41.62
CA VAL A 1012 51.09 -15.93 42.29
C VAL A 1012 49.93 -16.50 43.10
N TYR A 1013 49.12 -15.65 43.73
CA TYR A 1013 48.07 -16.04 44.67
C TYR A 1013 46.68 -15.94 44.03
N ARG A 1014 45.80 -16.90 44.32
CA ARG A 1014 44.36 -16.78 44.05
C ARG A 1014 43.59 -16.61 45.35
N GLY A 1015 42.61 -15.71 45.34
CA GLY A 1015 41.77 -15.39 46.49
C GLY A 1015 40.37 -14.95 46.05
N PRO A 1016 39.47 -14.63 47.00
CA PRO A 1016 38.07 -14.34 46.70
C PRO A 1016 37.91 -13.12 45.78
N VAL A 1017 37.04 -13.27 44.78
CA VAL A 1017 36.70 -12.22 43.80
C VAL A 1017 35.64 -11.28 44.42
N GLY A 1018 35.77 -9.97 44.25
CA GLY A 1018 34.76 -8.98 44.68
C GLY A 1018 35.05 -8.22 46.00
N LEU A 1019 36.30 -8.17 46.45
CA LEU A 1019 36.71 -7.39 47.63
C LEU A 1019 36.66 -5.88 47.38
N LYS A 1020 36.37 -5.10 48.42
CA LYS A 1020 36.44 -3.62 48.36
C LYS A 1020 37.89 -3.16 48.16
N ASP A 1021 38.13 -2.02 47.52
CA ASP A 1021 39.48 -1.53 47.20
C ASP A 1021 40.44 -1.47 48.39
N LYS A 1022 39.94 -1.09 49.56
CA LYS A 1022 40.74 -1.04 50.80
C LYS A 1022 41.17 -2.44 51.26
N GLU A 1023 40.29 -3.43 51.14
CA GLU A 1023 40.54 -4.82 51.51
C GLU A 1023 41.49 -5.48 50.50
N ARG A 1024 41.32 -5.18 49.20
CA ARG A 1024 42.23 -5.61 48.13
C ARG A 1024 43.64 -5.10 48.34
N LYS A 1025 43.81 -3.81 48.71
CA LYS A 1025 45.14 -3.24 49.00
C LYS A 1025 45.79 -3.90 50.22
N ALA A 1026 45.04 -4.09 51.31
CA ALA A 1026 45.54 -4.75 52.51
C ALA A 1026 45.89 -6.24 52.28
N MET A 1027 45.16 -6.92 51.40
CA MET A 1027 45.49 -8.29 50.97
C MET A 1027 46.77 -8.30 50.12
N GLY A 1028 46.92 -7.37 49.18
CA GLY A 1028 48.14 -7.23 48.37
C GLY A 1028 49.38 -6.99 49.22
N GLU A 1029 49.30 -6.14 50.25
CA GLU A 1029 50.41 -5.90 51.18
C GLU A 1029 50.82 -7.18 51.93
N ARG A 1030 49.86 -7.96 52.43
CA ARG A 1030 50.13 -9.24 53.10
C ARG A 1030 50.73 -10.29 52.16
N ARG A 1031 50.27 -10.36 50.91
CA ARG A 1031 50.86 -11.25 49.89
C ARG A 1031 52.31 -10.90 49.58
N ARG A 1032 52.63 -9.60 49.55
CA ARG A 1032 54.03 -9.14 49.41
C ARG A 1032 54.86 -9.55 50.61
N GLU A 1033 54.37 -9.38 51.84
CA GLU A 1033 55.10 -9.79 53.06
C GLU A 1033 55.48 -11.27 53.07
N VAL A 1034 54.63 -12.13 52.47
CA VAL A 1034 54.91 -13.56 52.31
C VAL A 1034 55.93 -13.84 51.21
N LEU A 1035 55.92 -13.05 50.12
CA LEU A 1035 56.76 -13.29 48.93
C LEU A 1035 58.16 -12.65 49.01
N GLU A 1036 58.27 -11.45 49.58
CA GLU A 1036 59.51 -10.66 49.68
C GLU A 1036 60.68 -11.48 50.32
N PRO A 1037 60.47 -12.27 51.40
CA PRO A 1037 61.49 -13.14 51.99
C PRO A 1037 62.10 -14.17 51.03
N PHE A 1038 61.35 -14.63 50.02
CA PHE A 1038 61.79 -15.66 49.08
C PHE A 1038 62.51 -15.07 47.84
N VAL A 1039 62.23 -13.81 47.49
CA VAL A 1039 62.95 -13.09 46.44
C VAL A 1039 64.28 -12.54 46.98
N GLY A 1040 64.31 -12.15 48.25
CA GLY A 1040 65.49 -11.63 48.96
C GLY A 1040 66.60 -12.66 49.21
N ASP A 1041 67.84 -12.35 48.84
CA ASP A 1041 68.98 -13.25 49.07
C ASP A 1041 69.59 -13.05 50.48
N VAL A 1042 69.24 -13.93 51.42
CA VAL A 1042 70.01 -14.10 52.67
C VAL A 1042 71.07 -15.18 52.43
N ARG A 1043 72.18 -14.83 51.76
CA ARG A 1043 73.38 -15.68 51.86
C ARG A 1043 73.95 -15.58 53.27
N THR A 1044 73.59 -16.57 54.08
CA THR A 1044 74.47 -17.10 55.12
C THR A 1044 75.76 -17.59 54.45
N SER A 1045 76.91 -17.21 54.98
CA SER A 1045 78.11 -18.05 54.87
C SER A 1045 78.28 -18.74 56.23
N PRO A 1046 78.79 -19.98 56.27
CA PRO A 1046 78.80 -20.84 57.46
C PRO A 1046 79.53 -20.23 58.66
#